data_AF-G0P7B6-F1
#
_entry.id   AF-G0P7B6-F1
#
_cell.length_a   1.000
_cell.length_b   1.000
_cell.length_c   1.000
_cell.angle_alpha   90.00
_cell.angle_beta   90.00
_cell.angle_gamma   90.00
#
_symmetry.space_group_name_H-M   'P 1'
#
loop_
_entity.id
_entity.type
_entity.pdbx_description
1 polymer ?
#
loop_
_entity_poly.entity_id
_entity_poly.type
_entity_poly.pdbx_seq_one_letter_code
_entity_poly.pdbx_strand_id
1 'polypeptide(L)'
;MKSKLFLLSKSDPQGMQYSGKSKSWGSRFCIFPLEMLFEICPPLKSDEIFFQKKAAFAPKLFPVNNEHQKIYDDDDKDNYFDFSSLHEWRTPEEGEKQRKTDGNKDDGWNDYSNKEESVKILSAHIITVNGKLYISNHEIGNLTNAKREENTRFFFLNATKFAKLLPSKDGVQFISNPPSNLKTYSPSSDEFVVRSIQTRTGCYILTDEILELVPVLMKKQGIPVEMYEKKLKSYADNWKPEIRGVFNSVEVSFFKIIMDSLNVDRSFITIIPDPFHFKMINEVLEVESIHTTVEDDIQIMCREQGMLLLFQIAICGVNWKTKKCCLEKNQSVINDFRKRYISMIVLFTQRLKKGAFVTQDLVTSCATTLFEHSIFTDKIVHLYFDFNYNKPSYDSLVTMEEHGKKCERFGIPENYQLFKSRKPPSVPMFIVRTYNHVELMEIFYPKYVFSEKIMLLEEIVLFLPKNLREKAMEYFRCVVRRTVNKYNSEGIHKKIYETLLKQQEQKAEKTENLIKKLQATEPEKPTKPKPPVPEESSDDDDPPPAVPEKPKKAKKVPKEPRACNKCTENGVALLNAREDLKKVEITAKSNEKRAKRAEKAEQILESTKLEVEALEKEIEDLRVDLKKFDEQEELAKASNTNILKDIEHLERQIELSTVPSEGPSTYHVPFVPSLPTTDDPELAQNPEWVLEQWRKMKSDFEKDDVVQEEKEMIESLLAICQQDLHVTQLADYELFQFEATSRIYLQNIELNILKIQKTGDISNMRPLAKYPSLSTEFWVEYGKYMGC
;
A
#
# COMPACT_ATOMS: atom_id res chain seq x y z
N MET A 1 18.49 37.93 -14.14
CA MET A 1 19.38 37.00 -14.88
C MET A 1 18.87 35.58 -14.65
N LYS A 2 18.33 34.94 -15.69
CA LYS A 2 17.66 33.64 -15.63
C LYS A 2 18.70 32.50 -15.59
N SER A 3 18.76 31.74 -14.50
CA SER A 3 19.54 30.51 -14.43
C SER A 3 18.69 29.33 -14.89
N LYS A 4 19.08 28.68 -15.99
CA LYS A 4 18.47 27.44 -16.50
C LYS A 4 18.88 26.27 -15.61
N LEU A 5 17.90 25.54 -15.06
CA LEU A 5 18.07 24.23 -14.44
C LEU A 5 18.19 23.19 -15.57
N PHE A 6 19.28 22.41 -15.58
CA PHE A 6 19.43 21.23 -16.43
C PHE A 6 18.84 20.03 -15.68
N LEU A 7 17.74 19.48 -16.18
CA LEU A 7 17.33 18.09 -15.90
C LEU A 7 17.84 17.24 -17.06
N LEU A 8 18.47 16.11 -16.71
CA LEU A 8 19.05 15.16 -17.66
C LEU A 8 17.94 14.40 -18.39
N SER A 9 17.69 14.73 -19.64
CA SER A 9 17.22 13.78 -20.66
C SER A 9 18.24 13.77 -21.81
N LYS A 10 18.63 12.58 -22.25
CA LYS A 10 19.64 12.42 -23.30
C LYS A 10 19.02 12.58 -24.69
N SER A 11 19.75 13.35 -25.51
CA SER A 11 19.95 13.24 -26.96
C SER A 11 18.76 13.38 -27.91
N ASP A 12 18.78 14.46 -28.69
CA ASP A 12 18.36 14.46 -30.10
C ASP A 12 19.41 15.21 -30.94
N PRO A 13 19.88 14.71 -32.10
CA PRO A 13 20.92 15.35 -32.90
C PRO A 13 20.34 16.06 -34.12
N GLN A 14 20.41 17.39 -34.18
CA GLN A 14 20.35 18.12 -35.46
C GLN A 14 21.37 19.27 -35.51
N GLY A 15 22.36 19.07 -36.38
CA GLY A 15 22.93 20.04 -37.33
C GLY A 15 23.23 21.46 -36.88
N MET A 16 24.48 21.72 -36.51
CA MET A 16 25.12 22.99 -36.84
C MET A 16 26.60 22.78 -37.17
N GLN A 17 26.95 23.06 -38.43
CA GLN A 17 28.30 23.06 -38.95
C GLN A 17 29.10 24.21 -38.33
N TYR A 18 30.23 23.92 -37.70
CA TYR A 18 31.36 24.84 -37.63
C TYR A 18 32.66 24.06 -37.85
N SER A 19 33.43 24.56 -38.81
CA SER A 19 34.71 24.07 -39.28
C SER A 19 35.81 24.21 -38.24
N GLY A 20 36.50 23.11 -37.93
CA GLY A 20 37.70 23.12 -37.11
C GLY A 20 38.52 21.84 -37.31
N LYS A 21 39.60 21.95 -38.08
CA LYS A 21 40.55 20.87 -38.39
C LYS A 21 41.18 20.31 -37.10
N SER A 22 41.14 18.99 -36.87
CA SER A 22 42.36 18.21 -36.59
C SER A 22 42.12 16.68 -36.58
N LYS A 23 42.92 16.02 -37.42
CA LYS A 23 43.61 14.72 -37.30
C LYS A 23 42.86 13.48 -36.77
N SER A 24 42.58 12.61 -37.74
CA SER A 24 42.26 11.18 -37.66
C SER A 24 43.23 10.34 -36.83
N TRP A 25 42.73 9.37 -36.07
CA TRP A 25 43.25 7.99 -35.98
C TRP A 25 42.04 7.05 -35.84
N GLY A 26 41.89 6.12 -36.78
CA GLY A 26 40.76 5.18 -36.85
C GLY A 26 41.04 3.85 -36.16
N SER A 27 39.97 3.14 -35.80
CA SER A 27 39.88 1.66 -35.61
C SER A 27 38.39 1.31 -35.44
N ARG A 28 37.74 0.85 -36.52
CA ARG A 28 37.28 -0.54 -36.75
C ARG A 28 36.33 -1.08 -35.69
N PHE A 29 35.05 -1.03 -36.05
CA PHE A 29 33.96 -1.84 -35.51
C PHE A 29 34.20 -3.31 -35.84
N CYS A 30 34.13 -4.18 -34.84
CA CYS A 30 33.93 -5.62 -35.03
C CYS A 30 32.55 -5.99 -34.45
N ILE A 31 31.69 -6.46 -35.34
CA ILE A 31 30.40 -7.08 -35.07
C ILE A 31 30.69 -8.53 -34.68
N PHE A 32 30.21 -8.99 -33.53
CA PHE A 32 30.20 -10.42 -33.16
C PHE A 32 28.78 -10.99 -33.35
N PRO A 33 28.61 -12.12 -34.05
CA PRO A 33 27.35 -12.85 -34.07
C PRO A 33 27.19 -13.74 -32.83
N LEU A 34 25.96 -13.79 -32.30
CA LEU A 34 25.52 -14.72 -31.26
C LEU A 34 25.33 -16.13 -31.86
N GLU A 35 26.31 -17.00 -31.68
CA GLU A 35 26.13 -18.45 -31.73
C GLU A 35 26.95 -19.08 -30.59
N MET A 36 26.29 -19.96 -29.81
CA MET A 36 26.80 -20.93 -28.82
C MET A 36 26.25 -20.75 -27.40
N LEU A 37 25.12 -21.40 -27.16
CA LEU A 37 24.70 -21.95 -25.87
C LEU A 37 24.46 -23.44 -26.09
N PHE A 38 25.35 -24.30 -25.59
CA PHE A 38 25.09 -25.55 -24.85
C PHE A 38 26.41 -26.32 -24.62
N GLU A 39 26.50 -26.90 -23.42
CA GLU A 39 27.30 -28.06 -22.98
C GLU A 39 28.69 -27.92 -22.30
N ILE A 40 28.64 -28.25 -20.98
CA ILE A 40 29.54 -29.12 -20.19
C ILE A 40 30.65 -28.46 -19.31
N CYS A 41 30.44 -28.54 -17.99
CA CYS A 41 31.45 -28.55 -16.90
C CYS A 41 32.25 -29.87 -16.91
N PRO A 42 33.52 -29.97 -16.44
CA PRO A 42 33.81 -29.95 -15.00
C PRO A 42 35.28 -29.51 -14.65
N PRO A 43 35.86 -29.86 -13.47
CA PRO A 43 36.14 -28.93 -12.37
C PRO A 43 37.64 -28.64 -12.16
N LEU A 44 37.97 -27.58 -11.40
CA LEU A 44 39.33 -27.41 -10.87
C LEU A 44 39.35 -27.47 -9.35
N LYS A 45 40.31 -28.28 -8.89
CA LYS A 45 40.54 -28.76 -7.54
C LYS A 45 41.15 -27.69 -6.63
N SER A 46 40.87 -27.91 -5.36
CA SER A 46 41.65 -27.59 -4.17
C SER A 46 43.16 -27.51 -4.36
N ASP A 47 43.81 -26.59 -3.64
CA ASP A 47 45.03 -26.89 -2.90
C ASP A 47 45.17 -26.01 -1.65
N GLU A 48 45.88 -26.61 -0.70
CA GLU A 48 45.89 -26.45 0.74
C GLU A 48 46.92 -25.44 1.29
N ILE A 49 46.56 -24.85 2.45
CA ILE A 49 47.35 -24.71 3.70
C ILE A 49 48.70 -23.95 3.66
N PHE A 50 48.82 -22.92 4.52
CA PHE A 50 49.87 -22.89 5.55
C PHE A 50 49.48 -22.04 6.78
N PHE A 51 49.46 -22.69 7.94
CA PHE A 51 49.36 -22.13 9.29
C PHE A 51 50.73 -21.59 9.74
N GLN A 52 50.78 -20.44 10.42
CA GLN A 52 51.80 -20.20 11.44
C GLN A 52 51.22 -19.48 12.66
N LYS A 53 51.29 -20.17 13.80
CA LYS A 53 51.11 -19.68 15.17
C LYS A 53 52.39 -18.99 15.67
N LYS A 54 52.25 -17.92 16.46
CA LYS A 54 53.04 -17.59 17.68
C LYS A 54 52.33 -16.43 18.43
N ALA A 55 51.73 -16.71 19.58
CA ALA A 55 52.28 -16.54 20.95
C ALA A 55 52.45 -15.05 21.33
N ALA A 56 51.52 -14.48 22.09
CA ALA A 56 51.45 -14.45 23.57
C ALA A 56 52.23 -13.28 24.18
N PHE A 57 51.52 -12.32 24.78
CA PHE A 57 51.96 -11.57 25.96
C PHE A 57 50.73 -10.97 26.67
N ALA A 58 50.50 -11.43 27.90
CA ALA A 58 49.67 -10.76 28.88
C ALA A 58 50.59 -9.97 29.83
N PRO A 59 50.07 -8.95 30.51
CA PRO A 59 50.19 -8.98 31.97
C PRO A 59 48.87 -8.67 32.68
N LYS A 60 48.68 -9.41 33.78
CA LYS A 60 47.68 -9.20 34.84
C LYS A 60 47.97 -7.91 35.60
N LEU A 61 46.94 -7.17 36.05
CA LEU A 61 46.87 -6.51 37.36
C LEU A 61 45.39 -6.32 37.81
N PHE A 62 45.17 -6.70 39.06
CA PHE A 62 44.06 -6.72 40.05
C PHE A 62 42.64 -6.12 39.84
N PRO A 63 41.63 -6.63 40.60
CA PRO A 63 40.22 -6.31 40.45
C PRO A 63 39.80 -5.10 41.30
N VAL A 64 38.84 -4.32 40.79
CA VAL A 64 38.06 -3.37 41.57
C VAL A 64 36.61 -3.81 41.50
N ASN A 65 36.01 -4.04 42.67
CA ASN A 65 34.59 -4.33 42.86
C ASN A 65 33.74 -3.20 42.27
N ASN A 66 32.74 -3.57 41.47
CA ASN A 66 31.56 -2.76 41.21
C ASN A 66 30.37 -3.71 40.95
N GLU A 67 29.82 -4.24 42.03
CA GLU A 67 28.42 -4.66 42.06
C GLU A 67 27.60 -3.38 42.20
N HIS A 68 27.12 -2.79 41.09
CA HIS A 68 25.98 -1.86 41.00
C HIS A 68 25.81 -1.46 39.52
N GLN A 69 25.61 -2.44 38.63
CA GLN A 69 25.27 -2.19 37.23
C GLN A 69 24.65 -3.43 36.56
N LYS A 70 23.56 -3.96 37.15
CA LYS A 70 22.92 -5.16 36.62
C LYS A 70 21.39 -5.22 36.69
N ILE A 71 20.71 -4.10 37.00
CA ILE A 71 19.24 -4.09 37.22
C ILE A 71 18.51 -3.06 36.34
N TYR A 72 19.12 -2.56 35.25
CA TYR A 72 18.47 -1.57 34.36
C TYR A 72 18.39 -1.99 32.88
N ASP A 73 18.74 -3.23 32.54
CA ASP A 73 18.89 -3.64 31.12
C ASP A 73 17.83 -4.63 30.61
N ASP A 74 16.84 -5.06 31.41
CA ASP A 74 16.01 -6.22 31.01
C ASP A 74 14.67 -5.90 30.32
N ASP A 75 14.09 -4.71 30.46
CA ASP A 75 12.80 -4.38 29.82
C ASP A 75 12.91 -3.77 28.39
N ASP A 76 14.11 -3.36 27.96
CA ASP A 76 14.34 -2.71 26.66
C ASP A 76 15.05 -3.61 25.63
N LYS A 77 15.42 -4.84 26.01
CA LYS A 77 16.17 -5.79 25.16
C LYS A 77 15.35 -6.39 24.01
N ASP A 78 14.04 -6.47 24.14
CA ASP A 78 13.20 -7.21 23.19
C ASP A 78 12.76 -6.41 21.95
N ASN A 79 13.06 -5.11 21.89
CA ASN A 79 12.71 -4.26 20.74
C ASN A 79 13.92 -3.76 19.94
N TYR A 80 15.11 -4.33 20.18
CA TYR A 80 16.32 -3.92 19.48
C TYR A 80 16.50 -4.68 18.16
N PHE A 81 16.64 -3.94 17.06
CA PHE A 81 17.04 -4.54 15.80
C PHE A 81 18.56 -4.83 15.86
N ASP A 82 18.93 -6.07 16.21
CA ASP A 82 20.35 -6.45 16.33
C ASP A 82 21.02 -6.64 14.96
N PHE A 83 21.66 -5.56 14.50
CA PHE A 83 22.51 -5.56 13.31
C PHE A 83 23.88 -6.21 13.51
N SER A 84 24.29 -6.58 14.73
CA SER A 84 25.62 -7.18 14.95
C SER A 84 25.73 -8.61 14.40
N SER A 85 24.60 -9.25 14.14
CA SER A 85 24.48 -10.49 13.35
C SER A 85 24.78 -10.30 11.85
N LEU A 86 24.98 -9.06 11.36
CA LEU A 86 25.35 -8.78 9.97
C LEU A 86 26.82 -9.08 9.61
N HIS A 87 27.68 -9.43 10.57
CA HIS A 87 29.07 -9.80 10.27
C HIS A 87 29.26 -11.28 9.91
N GLU A 88 28.24 -12.13 10.05
CA GLU A 88 28.29 -13.58 9.76
C GLU A 88 27.60 -13.98 8.43
N TRP A 89 27.74 -13.17 7.37
CA TRP A 89 27.18 -13.51 6.05
C TRP A 89 28.16 -14.37 5.23
N ARG A 90 28.12 -15.69 5.45
CA ARG A 90 28.22 -16.66 4.35
C ARG A 90 26.80 -17.08 3.98
N THR A 91 26.57 -17.31 2.70
CA THR A 91 25.30 -17.82 2.12
C THR A 91 24.68 -18.87 3.04
N PRO A 92 23.54 -18.60 3.69
CA PRO A 92 22.79 -19.64 4.37
C PRO A 92 22.20 -20.57 3.32
N GLU A 93 22.38 -21.88 3.50
CA GLU A 93 21.50 -22.86 2.86
C GLU A 93 20.05 -22.51 3.23
N GLU A 94 19.20 -22.40 2.20
CA GLU A 94 17.82 -21.97 2.31
C GLU A 94 17.02 -22.93 3.19
N GLY A 95 16.92 -22.59 4.48
CA GLY A 95 15.93 -23.16 5.39
C GLY A 95 14.55 -22.60 5.06
N GLU A 96 13.96 -23.10 3.98
CA GLU A 96 12.65 -22.74 3.48
C GLU A 96 11.57 -23.19 4.49
N LYS A 97 11.07 -22.24 5.32
CA LYS A 97 9.81 -22.45 6.03
C LYS A 97 8.69 -22.42 4.99
N GLN A 98 8.36 -23.58 4.44
CA GLN A 98 7.14 -23.80 3.67
C GLN A 98 5.94 -23.27 4.46
N ARG A 99 5.44 -22.08 4.07
CA ARG A 99 4.03 -21.76 4.28
C ARG A 99 3.27 -22.86 3.57
N LYS A 100 2.44 -23.61 4.31
CA LYS A 100 1.50 -24.57 3.72
C LYS A 100 0.69 -23.82 2.66
N THR A 101 1.07 -23.97 1.40
CA THR A 101 0.22 -23.62 0.27
C THR A 101 -0.93 -24.61 0.34
N ASP A 102 -2.11 -24.13 0.71
CA ASP A 102 -3.34 -24.89 0.58
C ASP A 102 -3.36 -25.54 -0.81
N GLY A 103 -3.58 -26.85 -0.84
CA GLY A 103 -3.48 -27.68 -2.03
C GLY A 103 -4.15 -26.99 -3.22
N ASN A 104 -3.33 -26.61 -4.20
CA ASN A 104 -3.72 -25.82 -5.35
C ASN A 104 -4.71 -26.65 -6.18
N LYS A 105 -6.01 -26.52 -5.91
CA LYS A 105 -7.04 -26.98 -6.83
C LYS A 105 -6.82 -26.19 -8.11
N ASP A 106 -6.48 -26.90 -9.18
CA ASP A 106 -6.35 -26.32 -10.51
C ASP A 106 -7.63 -25.52 -10.83
N ASP A 107 -7.53 -24.20 -10.81
CA ASP A 107 -8.63 -23.28 -11.09
C ASP A 107 -8.83 -23.12 -12.60
N GLY A 108 -8.08 -23.86 -13.43
CA GLY A 108 -8.10 -23.82 -14.88
C GLY A 108 -7.42 -22.58 -15.46
N TRP A 109 -6.73 -21.78 -14.65
CA TRP A 109 -6.01 -20.59 -15.11
C TRP A 109 -4.51 -20.85 -15.29
N ASN A 110 -3.97 -20.42 -16.43
CA ASN A 110 -2.53 -20.27 -16.62
C ASN A 110 -2.05 -18.98 -15.96
N ASP A 111 -2.09 -18.93 -14.63
CA ASP A 111 -1.74 -17.75 -13.82
C ASP A 111 -0.37 -17.89 -13.15
N TYR A 112 0.53 -16.97 -13.50
CA TYR A 112 1.89 -16.88 -12.99
C TYR A 112 2.17 -15.54 -12.31
N SER A 113 1.14 -14.73 -12.04
CA SER A 113 1.27 -13.37 -11.49
C SER A 113 2.10 -13.29 -10.19
N ASN A 114 2.05 -14.33 -9.35
CA ASN A 114 2.75 -14.40 -8.06
C ASN A 114 3.82 -15.52 -7.96
N LYS A 115 4.24 -16.15 -9.06
CA LYS A 115 5.09 -17.36 -9.03
C LYS A 115 6.55 -17.06 -9.39
N GLU A 116 7.31 -16.48 -8.45
CA GLU A 116 8.72 -16.07 -8.67
C GLU A 116 9.61 -17.22 -9.19
N GLU A 117 9.48 -18.43 -8.64
CA GLU A 117 10.31 -19.60 -9.00
C GLU A 117 10.19 -20.03 -10.47
N SER A 118 9.06 -19.71 -11.10
CA SER A 118 8.79 -20.10 -12.48
C SER A 118 9.25 -19.08 -13.52
N VAL A 119 9.81 -17.95 -13.07
CA VAL A 119 10.02 -16.75 -13.88
C VAL A 119 11.51 -16.46 -14.05
N LYS A 120 11.92 -16.27 -15.30
CA LYS A 120 13.26 -15.80 -15.65
C LYS A 120 13.17 -14.61 -16.59
N ILE A 121 13.64 -13.45 -16.14
CA ILE A 121 13.74 -12.25 -16.98
C ILE A 121 14.98 -12.35 -17.86
N LEU A 122 14.81 -12.20 -19.18
CA LEU A 122 15.91 -12.13 -20.13
C LEU A 122 16.21 -10.68 -20.53
N SER A 123 15.18 -9.85 -20.65
CA SER A 123 15.29 -8.41 -20.85
C SER A 123 14.03 -7.70 -20.32
N ALA A 124 14.02 -6.37 -20.39
CA ALA A 124 12.85 -5.51 -20.09
C ALA A 124 11.55 -5.94 -20.80
N HIS A 125 11.66 -6.64 -21.92
CA HIS A 125 10.53 -7.02 -22.77
C HIS A 125 10.52 -8.50 -23.12
N ILE A 126 11.36 -9.31 -22.47
CA ILE A 126 11.50 -10.75 -22.73
C ILE A 126 11.54 -11.50 -21.39
N ILE A 127 10.60 -12.44 -21.23
CA ILE A 127 10.43 -13.24 -20.02
C ILE A 127 10.19 -14.69 -20.37
N THR A 128 10.82 -15.59 -19.61
CA THR A 128 10.51 -17.01 -19.65
C THR A 128 9.66 -17.34 -18.43
N VAL A 129 8.51 -17.98 -18.65
CA VAL A 129 7.62 -18.45 -17.59
C VAL A 129 7.35 -19.93 -17.81
N ASN A 130 7.72 -20.76 -16.82
CA ASN A 130 7.57 -22.22 -16.91
C ASN A 130 8.16 -22.80 -18.21
N GLY A 131 9.38 -22.35 -18.56
CA GLY A 131 10.10 -22.76 -19.78
C GLY A 131 9.56 -22.20 -21.10
N LYS A 132 8.44 -21.46 -21.11
CA LYS A 132 7.88 -20.81 -22.30
C LYS A 132 8.41 -19.39 -22.43
N LEU A 133 8.80 -18.99 -23.64
CA LEU A 133 9.31 -17.66 -23.92
C LEU A 133 8.18 -16.71 -24.32
N TYR A 134 8.11 -15.57 -23.65
CA TYR A 134 7.18 -14.47 -23.92
C TYR A 134 7.96 -13.21 -24.29
N ILE A 135 7.49 -12.48 -25.30
CA ILE A 135 8.14 -11.28 -25.83
C ILE A 135 7.09 -10.22 -26.13
N SER A 136 7.42 -8.94 -25.92
CA SER A 136 6.55 -7.84 -26.33
C SER A 136 6.59 -7.65 -27.85
N ASN A 137 5.49 -7.21 -28.45
CA ASN A 137 5.46 -6.86 -29.87
C ASN A 137 6.43 -5.70 -30.21
N HIS A 138 6.68 -4.79 -29.26
CA HIS A 138 7.67 -3.72 -29.41
C HIS A 138 9.08 -4.27 -29.55
N GLU A 139 9.45 -5.26 -28.74
CA GLU A 139 10.78 -5.86 -28.80
C GLU A 139 10.98 -6.66 -30.08
N ILE A 140 9.94 -7.33 -30.58
CA ILE A 140 9.99 -7.95 -31.91
C ILE A 140 10.28 -6.90 -32.97
N GLY A 141 9.60 -5.75 -32.93
CA GLY A 141 9.84 -4.65 -33.87
C GLY A 141 11.27 -4.11 -33.80
N ASN A 142 11.82 -3.97 -32.60
CA ASN A 142 13.22 -3.58 -32.39
C ASN A 142 14.18 -4.61 -33.02
N LEU A 143 13.96 -5.90 -32.77
CA LEU A 143 14.79 -6.99 -33.29
C LEU A 143 14.70 -7.13 -34.82
N THR A 144 13.57 -6.78 -35.42
CA THR A 144 13.37 -6.85 -36.88
C THR A 144 13.67 -5.53 -37.61
N ASN A 145 14.00 -4.46 -36.88
CA ASN A 145 14.11 -3.09 -37.41
C ASN A 145 12.84 -2.62 -38.16
N ALA A 146 11.67 -3.14 -37.78
CA ALA A 146 10.41 -2.72 -38.37
C ALA A 146 10.04 -1.30 -37.90
N LYS A 147 9.54 -0.47 -38.81
CA LYS A 147 9.01 0.86 -38.43
C LYS A 147 7.75 0.67 -37.61
N ARG A 148 7.65 1.33 -36.46
CA ARG A 148 6.42 1.38 -35.66
C ARG A 148 5.34 2.11 -36.44
N GLU A 149 4.17 1.50 -36.56
CA GLU A 149 2.97 2.15 -37.09
C GLU A 149 2.36 3.06 -36.03
N GLU A 150 1.75 4.20 -36.43
CA GLU A 150 1.14 5.22 -35.55
C GLU A 150 -0.01 4.70 -34.65
N ASN A 151 -0.38 3.42 -34.73
CA ASN A 151 -1.42 2.78 -33.93
C ASN A 151 -0.97 1.45 -33.30
N THR A 152 0.33 1.25 -33.13
CA THR A 152 0.86 0.04 -32.51
C THR A 152 0.54 0.04 -31.02
N ARG A 153 -0.24 -0.94 -30.55
CA ARG A 153 -0.54 -1.14 -29.12
C ARG A 153 0.49 -2.08 -28.51
N PHE A 154 0.86 -1.84 -27.26
CA PHE A 154 1.82 -2.68 -26.54
C PHE A 154 1.12 -3.95 -26.01
N PHE A 155 1.65 -5.13 -26.36
CA PHE A 155 1.18 -6.40 -25.79
C PHE A 155 2.28 -7.49 -25.82
N PHE A 156 2.08 -8.55 -25.05
CA PHE A 156 2.95 -9.72 -25.03
C PHE A 156 2.38 -10.86 -25.87
N LEU A 157 3.28 -11.67 -26.44
CA LEU A 157 2.92 -12.90 -27.13
C LEU A 157 3.83 -14.06 -26.71
N ASN A 158 3.32 -15.29 -26.89
CA ASN A 158 4.10 -16.50 -26.67
C ASN A 158 5.03 -16.72 -27.88
N ALA A 159 6.30 -16.33 -27.73
CA ALA A 159 7.31 -16.43 -28.78
C ALA A 159 7.52 -17.88 -29.23
N THR A 160 7.46 -18.83 -28.29
CA THR A 160 7.64 -20.26 -28.57
C THR A 160 6.55 -20.80 -29.51
N LYS A 161 5.31 -20.32 -29.37
CA LYS A 161 4.22 -20.68 -30.29
C LYS A 161 4.28 -19.87 -31.58
N PHE A 162 4.57 -18.58 -31.46
CA PHE A 162 4.63 -17.68 -32.61
C PHE A 162 5.70 -18.07 -33.63
N ALA A 163 6.88 -18.52 -33.16
CA ALA A 163 7.93 -19.03 -34.03
C ALA A 163 7.50 -20.26 -34.87
N LYS A 164 6.60 -21.11 -34.34
CA LYS A 164 6.08 -22.29 -35.07
C LYS A 164 5.10 -21.94 -36.18
N LEU A 165 4.49 -20.77 -36.14
CA LEU A 165 3.50 -20.32 -37.12
C LEU A 165 4.13 -19.74 -38.38
N LEU A 166 5.46 -19.61 -38.43
CA LEU A 166 6.19 -19.06 -39.56
C LEU A 166 6.60 -20.19 -40.53
N PRO A 167 6.24 -20.12 -41.82
CA PRO A 167 6.59 -21.15 -42.79
C PRO A 167 8.11 -21.23 -43.00
N SER A 168 8.70 -22.37 -42.63
CA SER A 168 10.15 -22.62 -42.62
C SER A 168 10.71 -23.05 -43.97
N LYS A 169 10.39 -22.36 -45.08
CA LYS A 169 10.77 -22.90 -46.39
C LYS A 169 12.15 -22.52 -46.94
N ASP A 170 12.76 -21.36 -46.65
CA ASP A 170 14.04 -21.01 -47.30
C ASP A 170 15.03 -20.17 -46.45
N GLY A 171 15.08 -20.40 -45.14
CA GLY A 171 15.94 -19.64 -44.23
C GLY A 171 15.21 -18.41 -43.68
N VAL A 172 15.61 -18.03 -42.46
CA VAL A 172 14.94 -17.10 -41.55
C VAL A 172 14.40 -15.85 -42.25
N GLN A 173 13.17 -15.89 -42.75
CA GLN A 173 12.41 -14.68 -43.00
C GLN A 173 12.04 -14.14 -41.63
N PHE A 174 12.90 -13.26 -41.11
CA PHE A 174 12.52 -12.34 -40.04
C PHE A 174 11.18 -11.73 -40.45
N ILE A 175 10.21 -11.84 -39.55
CA ILE A 175 8.90 -11.21 -39.68
C ILE A 175 9.13 -9.79 -40.17
N SER A 176 8.71 -9.48 -41.40
CA SER A 176 8.95 -8.15 -41.94
C SER A 176 8.18 -7.10 -41.14
N ASN A 177 7.05 -7.47 -40.53
CA ASN A 177 6.21 -6.58 -39.71
C ASN A 177 5.64 -7.30 -38.48
N PRO A 178 6.00 -6.91 -37.24
CA PRO A 178 5.35 -7.43 -36.04
C PRO A 178 3.85 -7.10 -36.04
N PRO A 179 3.01 -7.93 -35.39
CA PRO A 179 1.59 -7.59 -35.25
C PRO A 179 1.43 -6.26 -34.50
N SER A 180 0.72 -5.31 -35.10
CA SER A 180 0.57 -3.97 -34.53
C SER A 180 -0.44 -3.90 -33.38
N ASN A 181 -1.34 -4.89 -33.26
CA ASN A 181 -2.31 -4.98 -32.16
C ASN A 181 -2.88 -6.40 -32.00
N LEU A 182 -3.65 -6.62 -30.93
CA LEU A 182 -4.27 -7.94 -30.65
C LEU A 182 -5.21 -8.41 -31.76
N LYS A 183 -5.88 -7.51 -32.50
CA LYS A 183 -6.77 -7.90 -33.61
C LYS A 183 -5.99 -8.52 -34.77
N THR A 184 -4.80 -7.99 -35.08
CA THR A 184 -3.91 -8.54 -36.12
C THR A 184 -3.24 -9.85 -35.68
N TYR A 185 -2.97 -10.01 -34.39
CA TYR A 185 -2.40 -11.24 -33.83
C TYR A 185 -3.42 -12.38 -33.74
N SER A 186 -4.67 -12.06 -33.40
CA SER A 186 -5.74 -13.02 -33.08
C SER A 186 -5.94 -14.16 -34.09
N PRO A 187 -5.93 -13.96 -35.43
CA PRO A 187 -6.14 -15.05 -36.37
C PRO A 187 -5.08 -16.15 -36.31
N SER A 188 -3.88 -15.82 -35.83
CA SER A 188 -2.72 -16.73 -35.85
C SER A 188 -2.49 -17.46 -34.52
N SER A 189 -2.99 -16.93 -33.40
CA SER A 189 -2.68 -17.47 -32.08
C SER A 189 -3.76 -18.43 -31.57
N ASP A 190 -3.47 -19.25 -30.57
CA ASP A 190 -4.42 -19.95 -29.71
C ASP A 190 -4.29 -19.49 -28.24
N GLU A 191 -3.38 -18.56 -27.95
CA GLU A 191 -3.04 -18.07 -26.62
C GLU A 191 -2.86 -16.54 -26.62
N PHE A 192 -3.42 -15.89 -25.62
CA PHE A 192 -3.34 -14.46 -25.37
C PHE A 192 -2.68 -14.24 -24.03
N VAL A 193 -1.76 -13.30 -24.00
CA VAL A 193 -0.90 -13.07 -22.85
C VAL A 193 -1.27 -11.73 -22.25
N VAL A 194 -1.54 -11.75 -20.95
CA VAL A 194 -1.85 -10.55 -20.16
C VAL A 194 -0.76 -10.42 -19.12
N ARG A 195 -0.21 -9.21 -18.98
CA ARG A 195 0.78 -8.94 -17.94
C ARG A 195 0.09 -8.48 -16.66
N SER A 196 0.69 -8.85 -15.53
CA SER A 196 0.24 -8.47 -14.20
C SER A 196 1.34 -7.69 -13.50
N ILE A 197 0.98 -6.54 -12.95
CA ILE A 197 1.90 -5.65 -12.26
C ILE A 197 1.74 -5.92 -10.76
N GLN A 198 2.79 -6.48 -10.14
CA GLN A 198 2.80 -6.81 -8.72
C GLN A 198 3.07 -5.58 -7.88
N THR A 199 2.16 -5.25 -6.97
CA THR A 199 2.36 -4.20 -5.96
C THR A 199 2.36 -4.82 -4.56
N ARG A 200 2.63 -4.00 -3.55
CA ARG A 200 2.46 -4.39 -2.13
C ARG A 200 1.04 -4.83 -1.80
N THR A 201 0.05 -4.35 -2.56
CA THR A 201 -1.37 -4.53 -2.25
C THR A 201 -2.06 -5.62 -3.05
N GLY A 202 -1.37 -6.25 -4.01
CA GLY A 202 -1.88 -7.31 -4.88
C GLY A 202 -1.21 -7.34 -6.25
N CYS A 203 -1.68 -8.24 -7.12
CA CYS A 203 -1.32 -8.24 -8.54
C CYS A 203 -2.44 -7.63 -9.37
N TYR A 204 -2.10 -6.72 -10.27
CA TYR A 204 -3.07 -5.89 -10.99
C TYR A 204 -2.89 -5.98 -12.49
N ILE A 205 -3.99 -5.91 -13.23
CA ILE A 205 -4.04 -5.83 -14.69
C ILE A 205 -4.69 -4.50 -15.07
N LEU A 206 -4.07 -3.76 -15.99
CA LEU A 206 -4.59 -2.47 -16.44
C LEU A 206 -5.93 -2.65 -17.16
N THR A 207 -6.90 -1.78 -16.85
CA THR A 207 -8.25 -1.87 -17.41
C THR A 207 -8.27 -1.69 -18.92
N ASP A 208 -7.35 -0.88 -19.46
CA ASP A 208 -7.26 -0.62 -20.90
C ASP A 208 -6.84 -1.87 -21.67
N GLU A 209 -5.89 -2.65 -21.13
CA GLU A 209 -5.48 -3.94 -21.69
C GLU A 209 -6.64 -4.95 -21.68
N ILE A 210 -7.48 -4.93 -20.63
CA ILE A 210 -8.67 -5.78 -20.53
C ILE A 210 -9.71 -5.39 -21.59
N LEU A 211 -9.99 -4.10 -21.74
CA LEU A 211 -10.97 -3.59 -22.69
C LEU A 211 -10.55 -3.85 -24.14
N GLU A 212 -9.26 -3.89 -24.43
CA GLU A 212 -8.75 -4.32 -25.75
C GLU A 212 -8.87 -5.84 -25.95
N LEU A 213 -8.50 -6.63 -24.93
CA LEU A 213 -8.44 -8.08 -25.01
C LEU A 213 -9.82 -8.73 -25.18
N VAL A 214 -10.81 -8.29 -24.40
CA VAL A 214 -12.11 -8.96 -24.29
C VAL A 214 -12.84 -9.07 -25.64
N PRO A 215 -13.02 -8.00 -26.44
CA PRO A 215 -13.67 -8.11 -27.75
C PRO A 215 -12.93 -9.04 -28.71
N VAL A 216 -11.60 -9.13 -28.61
CA VAL A 216 -10.78 -10.01 -29.45
C VAL A 216 -11.01 -11.47 -29.10
N LEU A 217 -11.05 -11.81 -27.80
CA LEU A 217 -11.34 -13.16 -27.33
C LEU A 217 -12.77 -13.59 -27.69
N MET A 218 -13.76 -12.72 -27.44
CA MET A 218 -15.16 -13.01 -27.74
C MET A 218 -15.38 -13.30 -29.23
N LYS A 219 -14.83 -12.44 -30.12
CA LYS A 219 -14.91 -12.66 -31.57
C LYS A 219 -14.29 -13.99 -31.98
N LYS A 220 -13.15 -14.35 -31.39
CA LYS A 220 -12.45 -15.60 -31.68
C LYS A 220 -13.26 -16.83 -31.25
N GLN A 221 -13.95 -16.73 -30.12
CA GLN A 221 -14.77 -17.81 -29.55
C GLN A 221 -16.19 -17.87 -30.16
N GLY A 222 -16.50 -17.00 -31.12
CA GLY A 222 -17.84 -16.91 -31.71
C GLY A 222 -18.90 -16.41 -30.73
N ILE A 223 -18.48 -15.73 -29.65
CA ILE A 223 -19.38 -15.12 -28.67
C ILE A 223 -19.89 -13.79 -29.26
N PRO A 224 -21.21 -13.60 -29.48
CA PRO A 224 -21.74 -12.36 -30.01
C PRO A 224 -21.50 -11.21 -29.03
N VAL A 225 -20.72 -10.21 -29.44
CA VAL A 225 -20.34 -9.06 -28.59
C VAL A 225 -21.57 -8.24 -28.20
N GLU A 226 -22.58 -8.22 -29.07
CA GLU A 226 -23.86 -7.52 -28.90
C GLU A 226 -24.61 -8.00 -27.65
N MET A 227 -24.45 -9.28 -27.26
CA MET A 227 -25.07 -9.82 -26.04
C MET A 227 -24.51 -9.19 -24.76
N TYR A 228 -23.28 -8.65 -24.81
CA TYR A 228 -22.58 -8.09 -23.65
C TYR A 228 -22.30 -6.59 -23.79
N GLU A 229 -22.76 -5.95 -24.86
CA GLU A 229 -22.46 -4.55 -25.17
C GLU A 229 -22.74 -3.62 -23.99
N LYS A 230 -23.91 -3.76 -23.34
CA LYS A 230 -24.27 -2.97 -22.15
C LYS A 230 -23.28 -3.14 -21.00
N LYS A 231 -22.78 -4.36 -20.80
CA LYS A 231 -21.84 -4.70 -19.72
C LYS A 231 -20.43 -4.19 -20.03
N LEU A 232 -19.97 -4.38 -21.26
CA LEU A 232 -18.69 -3.84 -21.73
C LEU A 232 -18.66 -2.31 -21.69
N LYS A 233 -19.76 -1.67 -22.11
CA LYS A 233 -19.92 -0.22 -21.99
C LYS A 233 -19.89 0.23 -20.53
N SER A 234 -20.58 -0.47 -19.64
CA SER A 234 -20.51 -0.19 -18.20
C SER A 234 -19.09 -0.32 -17.64
N TYR A 235 -18.31 -1.31 -18.08
CA TYR A 235 -16.90 -1.42 -17.67
C TYR A 235 -16.07 -0.26 -18.20
N ALA A 236 -16.18 0.07 -19.49
CA ALA A 236 -15.48 1.20 -20.09
C ALA A 236 -15.81 2.53 -19.41
N ASP A 237 -17.09 2.78 -19.11
CA ASP A 237 -17.54 4.00 -18.42
C ASP A 237 -17.02 4.07 -16.97
N ASN A 238 -17.06 2.95 -16.24
CA ASN A 238 -16.62 2.88 -14.84
C ASN A 238 -15.10 2.89 -14.66
N TRP A 239 -14.35 2.50 -15.69
CA TRP A 239 -12.88 2.43 -15.66
C TRP A 239 -12.21 3.61 -16.33
N LYS A 240 -12.97 4.54 -16.93
CA LYS A 240 -12.40 5.77 -17.45
C LYS A 240 -11.77 6.58 -16.30
N PRO A 241 -10.46 6.92 -16.38
CA PRO A 241 -9.84 7.72 -15.34
C PRO A 241 -10.38 9.15 -15.36
N GLU A 242 -10.71 9.68 -14.20
CA GLU A 242 -11.17 11.08 -14.04
C GLU A 242 -10.02 12.08 -14.18
N ILE A 243 -8.79 11.63 -13.91
CA ILE A 243 -7.59 12.46 -13.83
C ILE A 243 -6.62 12.04 -14.94
N ARG A 244 -6.14 13.01 -15.71
CA ARG A 244 -5.13 12.77 -16.75
C ARG A 244 -3.85 12.20 -16.14
N GLY A 245 -3.27 11.19 -16.79
CA GLY A 245 -2.05 10.54 -16.30
C GLY A 245 -2.29 9.54 -15.18
N VAL A 246 -3.54 9.13 -14.95
CA VAL A 246 -3.92 8.02 -14.06
C VAL A 246 -4.42 6.85 -14.91
N PHE A 247 -4.00 5.64 -14.56
CA PHE A 247 -4.47 4.40 -15.16
C PHE A 247 -5.19 3.57 -14.10
N ASN A 248 -6.39 3.11 -14.43
CA ASN A 248 -7.13 2.19 -13.59
C ASN A 248 -6.65 0.75 -13.84
N SER A 249 -6.80 -0.07 -12.82
CA SER A 249 -6.48 -1.49 -12.88
C SER A 249 -7.48 -2.28 -12.06
N VAL A 250 -7.50 -3.59 -12.26
CA VAL A 250 -8.24 -4.53 -11.44
C VAL A 250 -7.30 -5.59 -10.92
N GLU A 251 -7.57 -6.08 -9.72
CA GLU A 251 -6.83 -7.21 -9.16
C GLU A 251 -7.04 -8.45 -10.04
N VAL A 252 -6.01 -9.30 -10.16
CA VAL A 252 -6.05 -10.54 -10.96
C VAL A 252 -7.24 -11.42 -10.56
N SER A 253 -7.56 -11.50 -9.26
CA SER A 253 -8.73 -12.24 -8.75
C SER A 253 -10.05 -11.71 -9.34
N PHE A 254 -10.22 -10.40 -9.45
CA PHE A 254 -11.39 -9.77 -10.04
C PHE A 254 -11.40 -9.87 -11.57
N PHE A 255 -10.25 -9.80 -12.23
CA PHE A 255 -10.11 -10.08 -13.66
C PHE A 255 -10.65 -11.47 -14.03
N LYS A 256 -10.31 -12.50 -13.24
CA LYS A 256 -10.82 -13.85 -13.45
C LYS A 256 -12.36 -13.90 -13.42
N ILE A 257 -12.97 -13.23 -12.43
CA ILE A 257 -14.43 -13.10 -12.31
C ILE A 257 -15.03 -12.39 -13.53
N ILE A 258 -14.39 -11.33 -14.03
CA ILE A 258 -14.84 -10.61 -15.21
C ILE A 258 -14.88 -11.55 -16.42
N MET A 259 -13.79 -12.29 -16.69
CA MET A 259 -13.71 -13.22 -17.83
C MET A 259 -14.77 -14.31 -17.75
N ASP A 260 -14.93 -14.93 -16.57
CA ASP A 260 -15.97 -15.94 -16.34
C ASP A 260 -17.37 -15.40 -16.60
N SER A 261 -17.63 -14.18 -16.13
CA SER A 261 -18.94 -13.54 -16.26
C SER A 261 -19.26 -13.08 -17.69
N LEU A 262 -18.28 -13.14 -18.60
CA LEU A 262 -18.40 -12.90 -20.04
C LEU A 262 -18.38 -14.20 -20.85
N ASN A 263 -18.35 -15.37 -20.17
CA ASN A 263 -18.20 -16.69 -20.76
C ASN A 263 -16.95 -16.81 -21.66
N VAL A 264 -15.88 -16.09 -21.33
CA VAL A 264 -14.60 -16.21 -22.04
C VAL A 264 -13.88 -17.47 -21.57
N ASP A 265 -13.48 -18.33 -22.49
CA ASP A 265 -12.71 -19.53 -22.14
C ASP A 265 -11.31 -19.16 -21.62
N ARG A 266 -11.06 -19.57 -20.37
CA ARG A 266 -9.82 -19.36 -19.60
C ARG A 266 -8.59 -19.95 -20.29
N SER A 267 -8.76 -21.03 -21.05
CA SER A 267 -7.66 -21.76 -21.69
C SER A 267 -6.88 -20.90 -22.70
N PHE A 268 -7.53 -19.86 -23.25
CA PHE A 268 -6.92 -18.90 -24.16
C PHE A 268 -6.06 -17.86 -23.46
N ILE A 269 -6.12 -17.72 -22.14
CA ILE A 269 -5.48 -16.62 -21.41
C ILE A 269 -4.31 -17.18 -20.59
N THR A 270 -3.16 -16.52 -20.70
CA THR A 270 -2.02 -16.71 -19.80
C THR A 270 -1.68 -15.38 -19.13
N ILE A 271 -1.64 -15.39 -17.80
CA ILE A 271 -1.27 -14.22 -16.99
C ILE A 271 0.18 -14.37 -16.59
N ILE A 272 1.04 -13.45 -17.04
CA ILE A 272 2.47 -13.41 -16.71
C ILE A 272 2.77 -12.20 -15.81
N PRO A 273 3.85 -12.21 -15.02
CA PRO A 273 4.35 -10.99 -14.40
C PRO A 273 4.80 -9.98 -15.47
N ASP A 274 4.61 -8.70 -15.21
CA ASP A 274 5.20 -7.65 -16.02
C ASP A 274 6.74 -7.72 -15.91
N PRO A 275 7.46 -7.98 -17.01
CA PRO A 275 8.89 -8.26 -16.94
C PRO A 275 9.72 -7.05 -16.54
N PHE A 276 9.30 -5.86 -16.98
CA PHE A 276 9.98 -4.62 -16.65
C PHE A 276 9.87 -4.34 -15.15
N HIS A 277 8.64 -4.32 -14.64
CA HIS A 277 8.34 -4.10 -13.22
C HIS A 277 8.99 -5.15 -12.32
N PHE A 278 8.90 -6.42 -12.72
CA PHE A 278 9.51 -7.53 -11.98
C PHE A 278 11.02 -7.37 -11.87
N LYS A 279 11.68 -6.96 -12.97
CA LYS A 279 13.10 -6.61 -12.95
C LYS A 279 13.37 -5.46 -11.96
N MET A 280 12.62 -4.36 -12.07
CA MET A 280 12.80 -3.18 -11.22
C MET A 280 12.61 -3.46 -9.73
N ILE A 281 11.64 -4.30 -9.35
CA ILE A 281 11.44 -4.71 -7.94
C ILE A 281 12.61 -5.55 -7.41
N ASN A 282 13.18 -6.42 -8.25
CA ASN A 282 14.30 -7.27 -7.84
C ASN A 282 15.64 -6.51 -7.84
N GLU A 283 15.76 -5.47 -8.66
CA GLU A 283 16.92 -4.58 -8.74
C GLU A 283 16.71 -3.27 -7.98
N VAL A 284 15.70 -3.18 -7.09
CA VAL A 284 15.27 -1.95 -6.43
C VAL A 284 16.39 -1.23 -5.64
N LEU A 285 17.42 -1.98 -5.22
CA LEU A 285 18.55 -1.42 -4.48
C LEU A 285 19.49 -0.58 -5.35
N GLU A 286 19.46 -0.80 -6.67
CA GLU A 286 20.33 -0.16 -7.66
C GLU A 286 19.60 0.87 -8.55
N VAL A 287 18.27 0.95 -8.44
CA VAL A 287 17.44 1.85 -9.25
C VAL A 287 16.83 2.97 -8.40
N GLU A 288 16.63 4.14 -9.00
CA GLU A 288 16.10 5.31 -8.29
C GLU A 288 14.59 5.24 -8.04
N SER A 289 13.84 4.61 -8.94
CA SER A 289 12.38 4.48 -8.85
C SER A 289 11.89 3.17 -9.45
N ILE A 290 10.86 2.58 -8.84
CA ILE A 290 10.17 1.41 -9.40
C ILE A 290 9.05 1.90 -10.31
N HIS A 291 9.07 1.44 -11.56
CA HIS A 291 8.06 1.77 -12.56
C HIS A 291 7.96 0.63 -13.58
N THR A 292 6.91 0.67 -14.40
CA THR A 292 6.80 -0.06 -15.66
C THR A 292 6.47 0.90 -16.79
N THR A 293 6.41 0.40 -18.01
CA THR A 293 6.04 1.18 -19.19
C THR A 293 4.69 0.72 -19.73
N VAL A 294 3.90 1.69 -20.19
CA VAL A 294 2.78 1.46 -21.11
C VAL A 294 3.16 2.07 -22.46
N GLU A 295 2.21 2.05 -23.40
CA GLU A 295 2.22 2.70 -24.71
C GLU A 295 3.30 3.80 -24.87
N ASP A 296 4.09 3.73 -25.95
CA ASP A 296 5.14 4.71 -26.27
C ASP A 296 6.15 4.98 -25.13
N ASP A 297 6.46 3.94 -24.35
CA ASP A 297 7.45 3.98 -23.27
C ASP A 297 7.06 4.94 -22.13
N ILE A 298 5.75 5.25 -22.00
CA ILE A 298 5.22 6.07 -20.89
C ILE A 298 5.45 5.33 -19.56
N GLN A 299 6.24 5.93 -18.68
CA GLN A 299 6.54 5.37 -17.36
C GLN A 299 5.37 5.56 -16.40
N ILE A 300 4.89 4.45 -15.84
CA ILE A 300 3.84 4.42 -14.83
C ILE A 300 4.30 3.67 -13.58
N MET A 301 3.76 4.05 -12.43
CA MET A 301 4.04 3.44 -11.13
C MET A 301 2.77 3.37 -10.30
N CYS A 302 2.69 2.49 -9.30
CA CYS A 302 1.49 2.47 -8.45
C CYS A 302 1.39 3.76 -7.61
N ARG A 303 0.20 4.10 -7.12
CA ARG A 303 -0.01 5.36 -6.37
C ARG A 303 0.91 5.50 -5.16
N GLU A 304 1.25 4.39 -4.49
CA GLU A 304 2.18 4.36 -3.34
C GLU A 304 3.61 4.73 -3.79
N GLN A 305 4.06 4.17 -4.91
CA GLN A 305 5.35 4.52 -5.53
C GLN A 305 5.38 5.96 -6.04
N GLY A 306 4.28 6.47 -6.60
CA GLY A 306 4.15 7.86 -7.00
C GLY A 306 4.25 8.83 -5.81
N MET A 307 3.67 8.45 -4.68
CA MET A 307 3.84 9.16 -3.42
C MET A 307 5.29 9.15 -2.92
N LEU A 308 5.98 8.00 -2.96
CA LEU A 308 7.40 7.91 -2.62
C LEU A 308 8.26 8.79 -3.53
N LEU A 309 8.02 8.78 -4.84
CA LEU A 309 8.76 9.61 -5.78
C LEU A 309 8.54 11.10 -5.52
N LEU A 310 7.30 11.52 -5.23
CA LEU A 310 7.02 12.92 -4.86
C LEU A 310 7.77 13.32 -3.58
N PHE A 311 7.79 12.44 -2.58
CA PHE A 311 8.55 12.64 -1.34
C PHE A 311 10.06 12.78 -1.61
N GLN A 312 10.62 11.90 -2.44
CA GLN A 312 12.03 11.94 -2.82
C GLN A 312 12.41 13.22 -3.57
N ILE A 313 11.55 13.71 -4.47
CA ILE A 313 11.82 14.91 -5.26
C ILE A 313 11.67 16.17 -4.40
N ALA A 314 10.58 16.29 -3.64
CA ALA A 314 10.19 17.55 -3.00
C ALA A 314 10.75 17.72 -1.57
N ILE A 315 10.95 16.61 -0.84
CA ILE A 315 11.28 16.62 0.58
C ILE A 315 12.71 16.17 0.85
N CYS A 316 13.13 15.09 0.19
CA CYS A 316 14.47 14.57 0.39
C CYS A 316 15.53 15.55 -0.13
N GLY A 317 16.68 15.57 0.55
CA GLY A 317 17.77 16.48 0.21
C GLY A 317 17.55 17.94 0.60
N VAL A 318 16.46 18.26 1.32
CA VAL A 318 16.22 19.57 1.93
C VAL A 318 16.54 19.53 3.42
N ASN A 319 17.32 20.50 3.91
CA ASN A 319 17.53 20.66 5.35
C ASN A 319 16.38 21.45 5.98
N TRP A 320 15.46 20.73 6.64
CA TRP A 320 14.27 21.31 7.27
C TRP A 320 14.53 21.95 8.64
N LYS A 321 15.77 21.88 9.16
CA LYS A 321 16.19 22.42 10.46
C LYS A 321 17.19 23.59 10.38
N THR A 322 17.34 24.22 9.22
CA THR A 322 18.28 25.35 9.11
C THR A 322 17.89 26.51 10.03
N LYS A 323 18.86 27.33 10.45
CA LYS A 323 18.58 28.56 11.21
C LYS A 323 17.53 29.44 10.54
N LYS A 324 17.54 29.53 9.20
CA LYS A 324 16.54 30.26 8.42
C LYS A 324 15.15 29.63 8.58
N CYS A 325 15.04 28.30 8.58
CA CYS A 325 13.77 27.62 8.83
C CYS A 325 13.25 27.87 10.25
N CYS A 326 14.14 27.97 11.23
CA CYS A 326 13.79 28.21 12.63
C CYS A 326 13.39 29.66 12.93
N LEU A 327 13.61 30.62 12.01
CA LEU A 327 13.17 32.00 12.20
C LEU A 327 11.63 32.06 12.19
N GLU A 328 11.03 32.66 13.23
CA GLU A 328 9.58 32.81 13.37
C GLU A 328 8.91 33.37 12.11
N LYS A 329 9.52 34.37 11.48
CA LYS A 329 9.03 34.98 10.24
C LYS A 329 8.86 34.00 9.06
N ASN A 330 9.59 32.88 9.07
CA ASN A 330 9.56 31.87 8.00
C ASN A 330 8.70 30.65 8.37
N GLN A 331 8.26 30.52 9.63
CA GLN A 331 7.42 29.38 10.06
C GLN A 331 6.07 29.35 9.34
N SER A 332 5.49 30.52 9.07
CA SER A 332 4.24 30.63 8.29
C SER A 332 4.42 30.08 6.87
N VAL A 333 5.54 30.41 6.22
CA VAL A 333 5.88 29.93 4.86
C VAL A 333 6.13 28.42 4.85
N ILE A 334 6.84 27.89 5.85
CA ILE A 334 7.07 26.43 5.96
C ILE A 334 5.76 25.69 6.21
N ASN A 335 4.89 26.22 7.07
CA ASN A 335 3.60 25.62 7.34
C ASN A 335 2.66 25.70 6.13
N ASP A 336 2.72 26.77 5.33
CA ASP A 336 2.01 26.85 4.05
C ASP A 336 2.52 25.79 3.06
N PHE A 337 3.85 25.64 2.94
CA PHE A 337 4.44 24.61 2.10
C PHE A 337 4.00 23.21 2.51
N ARG A 338 4.07 22.88 3.81
CA ARG A 338 3.62 21.59 4.35
C ARG A 338 2.15 21.34 4.02
N LYS A 339 1.28 22.34 4.18
CA LYS A 339 -0.14 22.22 3.82
C LYS A 339 -0.33 21.92 2.33
N ARG A 340 0.41 22.59 1.45
CA ARG A 340 0.36 22.33 -0.01
C ARG A 340 0.87 20.95 -0.36
N TYR A 341 1.98 20.52 0.23
CA TYR A 341 2.51 19.17 0.03
C TYR A 341 1.50 18.11 0.48
N ILE A 342 0.95 18.24 1.69
CA ILE A 342 -0.07 17.30 2.20
C ILE A 342 -1.31 17.29 1.30
N SER A 343 -1.75 18.46 0.80
CA SER A 343 -2.83 18.53 -0.17
C SER A 343 -2.54 17.77 -1.48
N MET A 344 -1.27 17.68 -1.91
CA MET A 344 -0.88 16.85 -3.05
C MET A 344 -0.84 15.36 -2.68
N ILE A 345 -0.41 15.03 -1.46
CA ILE A 345 -0.39 13.65 -0.97
C ILE A 345 -1.80 13.04 -0.90
N VAL A 346 -2.83 13.83 -0.57
CA VAL A 346 -4.24 13.41 -0.58
C VAL A 346 -4.68 12.85 -1.93
N LEU A 347 -4.09 13.30 -3.05
CA LEU A 347 -4.31 12.69 -4.36
C LEU A 347 -4.00 11.19 -4.31
N PHE A 348 -2.80 10.84 -3.88
CA PHE A 348 -2.31 9.46 -3.87
C PHE A 348 -2.98 8.60 -2.80
N THR A 349 -3.30 9.16 -1.63
CA THR A 349 -3.81 8.36 -0.51
C THR A 349 -5.33 8.17 -0.52
N GLN A 350 -6.09 9.21 -0.89
CA GLN A 350 -7.55 9.21 -0.73
C GLN A 350 -8.30 9.27 -2.07
N ARG A 351 -7.79 10.02 -3.06
CA ARG A 351 -8.52 10.22 -4.33
C ARG A 351 -8.33 9.08 -5.32
N LEU A 352 -7.12 8.52 -5.38
CA LEU A 352 -6.82 7.40 -6.27
C LEU A 352 -7.29 6.09 -5.65
N LYS A 353 -7.97 5.25 -6.45
CA LYS A 353 -8.43 3.93 -6.02
C LYS A 353 -7.24 3.01 -5.72
N LYS A 354 -7.43 2.03 -4.84
CA LYS A 354 -6.45 0.96 -4.61
C LYS A 354 -6.12 0.26 -5.94
N GLY A 355 -4.84 0.07 -6.24
CA GLY A 355 -4.37 -0.49 -7.51
C GLY A 355 -4.27 0.52 -8.66
N ALA A 356 -4.62 1.80 -8.46
CA ALA A 356 -4.40 2.81 -9.48
C ALA A 356 -2.91 3.04 -9.74
N PHE A 357 -2.59 3.33 -11.00
CA PHE A 357 -1.25 3.69 -11.45
C PHE A 357 -1.23 5.16 -11.90
N VAL A 358 -0.09 5.80 -11.75
CA VAL A 358 0.16 7.20 -12.12
C VAL A 358 1.35 7.28 -13.06
N THR A 359 1.29 8.20 -14.00
CA THR A 359 2.44 8.57 -14.83
C THR A 359 3.51 9.29 -14.01
N GLN A 360 4.77 9.08 -14.38
CA GLN A 360 5.86 9.88 -13.83
C GLN A 360 5.69 11.38 -14.13
N ASP A 361 5.09 11.73 -15.27
CA ASP A 361 4.79 13.12 -15.64
C ASP A 361 3.80 13.78 -14.68
N LEU A 362 2.77 13.06 -14.24
CA LEU A 362 1.84 13.57 -13.23
C LEU A 362 2.57 13.88 -11.92
N VAL A 363 3.43 12.97 -11.45
CA VAL A 363 4.22 13.16 -10.23
C VAL A 363 5.18 14.35 -10.38
N THR A 364 5.85 14.46 -11.52
CA THR A 364 6.77 15.56 -11.84
C THR A 364 6.04 16.91 -11.93
N SER A 365 4.81 16.92 -12.44
CA SER A 365 3.94 18.10 -12.49
C SER A 365 3.54 18.56 -11.08
N CYS A 366 3.20 17.62 -10.19
CA CYS A 366 2.99 17.89 -8.77
C CYS A 366 4.24 18.49 -8.12
N ALA A 367 5.42 17.92 -8.38
CA ALA A 367 6.69 18.43 -7.86
C ALA A 367 7.01 19.85 -8.37
N THR A 368 6.78 20.10 -9.66
CA THR A 368 6.97 21.43 -10.27
C THR A 368 6.11 22.48 -9.58
N THR A 369 4.83 22.16 -9.32
CA THR A 369 3.92 23.04 -8.57
C THR A 369 4.42 23.33 -7.16
N LEU A 370 5.06 22.34 -6.51
CA LEU A 370 5.68 22.54 -5.19
C LEU A 370 6.92 23.43 -5.25
N PHE A 371 7.73 23.32 -6.31
CA PHE A 371 8.94 24.13 -6.50
C PHE A 371 8.66 25.60 -6.84
N GLU A 372 7.44 25.93 -7.29
CA GLU A 372 6.98 27.32 -7.47
C GLU A 372 6.69 28.02 -6.13
N HIS A 373 6.65 27.27 -5.03
CA HIS A 373 6.39 27.83 -3.70
C HIS A 373 7.52 28.77 -3.23
N SER A 374 7.14 29.82 -2.48
CA SER A 374 8.06 30.85 -1.96
C SER A 374 9.23 30.28 -1.15
N ILE A 375 9.03 29.14 -0.49
CA ILE A 375 10.09 28.45 0.26
C ILE A 375 11.33 28.15 -0.61
N PHE A 376 11.13 27.83 -1.89
CA PHE A 376 12.19 27.53 -2.85
C PHE A 376 12.60 28.76 -3.66
N THR A 377 11.64 29.56 -4.12
CA THR A 377 11.92 30.74 -4.96
C THR A 377 12.63 31.85 -4.19
N ASP A 378 12.30 32.03 -2.90
CA ASP A 378 12.98 32.96 -1.99
C ASP A 378 14.24 32.35 -1.35
N LYS A 379 14.58 31.10 -1.70
CA LYS A 379 15.75 30.36 -1.18
C LYS A 379 15.80 30.32 0.35
N ILE A 380 14.64 30.10 0.97
CA ILE A 380 14.54 29.79 2.41
C ILE A 380 15.19 28.43 2.66
N VAL A 381 14.92 27.48 1.75
CA VAL A 381 15.55 26.16 1.72
C VAL A 381 16.34 25.93 0.43
N HIS A 382 17.23 24.94 0.45
CA HIS A 382 18.02 24.51 -0.70
C HIS A 382 17.87 23.00 -0.91
N LEU A 383 17.69 22.59 -2.16
CA LEU A 383 17.67 21.19 -2.57
C LEU A 383 19.10 20.74 -2.89
N TYR A 384 19.57 19.68 -2.23
CA TYR A 384 20.83 19.04 -2.58
C TYR A 384 20.59 17.61 -3.08
N PHE A 385 21.16 17.31 -4.25
CA PHE A 385 20.93 16.04 -4.95
C PHE A 385 21.70 14.85 -4.38
N ASP A 386 22.72 15.07 -3.54
CA ASP A 386 23.58 14.01 -3.02
C ASP A 386 23.04 13.38 -1.72
N PHE A 387 21.78 13.58 -1.32
CA PHE A 387 21.30 13.05 -0.03
C PHE A 387 21.37 11.51 0.04
N ASN A 388 21.17 10.83 -1.09
CA ASN A 388 21.07 9.37 -1.17
C ASN A 388 22.39 8.67 -1.52
N TYR A 389 23.53 9.39 -1.53
CA TYR A 389 24.83 8.86 -1.95
C TYR A 389 24.74 8.24 -3.36
N ASN A 390 24.39 9.01 -4.38
CA ASN A 390 24.00 8.46 -5.68
C ASN A 390 25.16 7.84 -6.50
N LYS A 391 26.37 7.75 -5.94
CA LYS A 391 27.57 7.23 -6.63
C LYS A 391 27.97 5.82 -6.19
N PRO A 392 28.00 5.48 -4.89
CA PRO A 392 28.38 4.13 -4.46
C PRO A 392 27.26 3.10 -4.70
N SER A 393 27.62 1.83 -4.89
CA SER A 393 26.64 0.72 -4.90
C SER A 393 25.99 0.56 -3.51
N TYR A 394 24.82 -0.08 -3.46
CA TYR A 394 24.06 -0.26 -2.23
C TYR A 394 24.78 -1.10 -1.16
N ASP A 395 25.69 -1.99 -1.57
CA ASP A 395 26.46 -2.87 -0.68
C ASP A 395 27.72 -2.18 -0.13
N SER A 396 28.10 -1.04 -0.70
CA SER A 396 29.27 -0.28 -0.28
C SER A 396 29.17 0.13 1.19
N LEU A 397 30.30 0.13 1.87
CA LEU A 397 30.39 0.54 3.26
C LEU A 397 30.59 2.06 3.33
N VAL A 398 29.84 2.71 4.22
CA VAL A 398 30.04 4.12 4.60
C VAL A 398 30.47 4.19 6.05
N THR A 399 31.49 5.00 6.33
CA THR A 399 31.93 5.19 7.72
C THR A 399 30.90 5.99 8.49
N MET A 400 30.78 5.73 9.79
CA MET A 400 29.84 6.49 10.64
C MET A 400 30.19 7.98 10.72
N GLU A 401 31.47 8.33 10.58
CA GLU A 401 31.94 9.71 10.52
C GLU A 401 31.46 10.43 9.25
N GLU A 402 31.63 9.81 8.07
CA GLU A 402 31.11 10.36 6.81
C GLU A 402 29.59 10.50 6.84
N HIS A 403 28.91 9.50 7.42
CA HIS A 403 27.46 9.55 7.55
C HIS A 403 27.01 10.66 8.51
N GLY A 404 27.65 10.83 9.67
CA GLY A 404 27.35 11.90 10.62
C GLY A 404 27.48 13.30 9.99
N LYS A 405 28.59 13.55 9.28
CA LYS A 405 28.78 14.80 8.49
C LYS A 405 27.63 15.05 7.52
N LYS A 406 27.09 13.98 6.93
CA LYS A 406 25.95 14.07 6.02
C LYS A 406 24.64 14.34 6.78
N CYS A 407 24.40 13.65 7.89
CA CYS A 407 23.25 13.91 8.76
C CYS A 407 23.20 15.38 9.20
N GLU A 408 24.32 15.93 9.65
CA GLU A 408 24.45 17.34 10.01
C GLU A 408 24.08 18.27 8.84
N ARG A 409 24.64 18.01 7.65
CA ARG A 409 24.37 18.79 6.44
C ARG A 409 22.88 18.83 6.09
N PHE A 410 22.17 17.71 6.27
CA PHE A 410 20.75 17.58 5.95
C PHE A 410 19.80 17.82 7.14
N GLY A 411 20.31 18.11 8.33
CA GLY A 411 19.50 18.33 9.53
C GLY A 411 18.82 17.05 10.04
N ILE A 412 19.37 15.89 9.70
CA ILE A 412 18.92 14.58 10.18
C ILE A 412 19.52 14.36 11.57
N PRO A 413 18.74 14.03 12.61
CA PRO A 413 19.28 13.67 13.92
C PRO A 413 20.28 12.53 13.80
N GLU A 414 21.41 12.62 14.50
CA GLU A 414 22.28 11.48 14.77
C GLU A 414 21.63 10.55 15.81
N ASN A 415 20.37 10.18 15.62
CA ASN A 415 19.67 9.26 16.50
C ASN A 415 20.02 7.83 16.10
N TYR A 416 21.28 7.44 16.32
CA TYR A 416 21.75 6.06 16.11
C TYR A 416 21.18 5.09 17.15
N GLN A 417 19.89 5.17 17.47
CA GLN A 417 19.24 4.21 18.38
C GLN A 417 19.47 2.78 17.89
N LEU A 418 19.47 2.58 16.57
CA LEU A 418 19.81 1.32 15.89
C LEU A 418 21.26 0.82 16.08
N PHE A 419 22.19 1.66 16.55
CA PHE A 419 23.60 1.29 16.77
C PHE A 419 24.12 1.62 18.19
N LYS A 420 23.24 1.97 19.12
CA LYS A 420 23.59 2.36 20.51
C LYS A 420 24.44 1.31 21.24
N SER A 421 24.23 0.02 21.03
CA SER A 421 24.98 -1.03 21.75
C SER A 421 26.36 -1.30 21.18
N ARG A 422 26.56 -1.11 19.87
CA ARG A 422 27.84 -1.20 19.16
C ARG A 422 27.77 -0.26 17.95
N LYS A 423 28.44 0.89 17.99
CA LYS A 423 28.60 1.73 16.79
C LYS A 423 29.59 1.02 15.87
N PRO A 424 29.15 0.32 14.80
CA PRO A 424 30.12 -0.27 13.88
C PRO A 424 30.93 0.87 13.24
N PRO A 425 32.20 0.65 12.88
CA PRO A 425 33.00 1.69 12.23
C PRO A 425 32.41 2.10 10.88
N SER A 426 31.72 1.17 10.22
CA SER A 426 31.07 1.36 8.93
C SER A 426 29.80 0.55 8.81
N VAL A 427 28.85 1.02 8.01
CA VAL A 427 27.57 0.37 7.74
C VAL A 427 27.32 0.26 6.23
N PRO A 428 26.57 -0.76 5.76
CA PRO A 428 26.14 -0.83 4.38
C PRO A 428 25.32 0.38 3.94
N MET A 429 25.53 0.83 2.70
CA MET A 429 24.89 2.02 2.14
C MET A 429 23.38 1.91 2.13
N PHE A 430 22.82 0.74 1.82
CA PHE A 430 21.37 0.52 1.82
C PHE A 430 20.72 0.85 3.17
N ILE A 431 21.39 0.54 4.30
CA ILE A 431 20.87 0.84 5.65
C ILE A 431 20.77 2.36 5.83
N VAL A 432 21.84 3.07 5.49
CA VAL A 432 21.91 4.53 5.62
C VAL A 432 20.90 5.22 4.69
N ARG A 433 20.77 4.76 3.45
CA ARG A 433 19.77 5.28 2.50
C ARG A 433 18.36 5.13 3.05
N THR A 434 17.97 3.93 3.50
CA THR A 434 16.65 3.68 4.08
C THR A 434 16.42 4.55 5.31
N TYR A 435 17.40 4.61 6.23
CA TYR A 435 17.27 5.38 7.46
C TYR A 435 17.12 6.88 7.21
N ASN A 436 17.87 7.45 6.25
CA ASN A 436 17.72 8.84 5.85
C ASN A 436 16.29 9.16 5.40
N HIS A 437 15.65 8.26 4.63
CA HIS A 437 14.27 8.46 4.21
C HIS A 437 13.29 8.40 5.40
N VAL A 438 13.47 7.43 6.32
CA VAL A 438 12.61 7.30 7.51
C VAL A 438 12.74 8.52 8.43
N GLU A 439 13.96 9.00 8.68
CA GLU A 439 14.17 10.18 9.53
C GLU A 439 13.65 11.47 8.87
N LEU A 440 13.87 11.66 7.57
CA LEU A 440 13.31 12.81 6.86
C LEU A 440 11.77 12.78 6.85
N MET A 441 11.17 11.59 6.75
CA MET A 441 9.73 11.41 6.89
C MET A 441 9.27 11.84 8.29
N GLU A 442 9.93 11.38 9.36
CA GLU A 442 9.58 11.73 10.74
C GLU A 442 9.77 13.23 11.04
N ILE A 443 10.78 13.88 10.46
CA ILE A 443 11.03 15.31 10.60
C ILE A 443 9.99 16.15 9.85
N PHE A 444 9.64 15.73 8.64
CA PHE A 444 8.82 16.54 7.74
C PHE A 444 7.32 16.38 8.03
N TYR A 445 6.84 15.14 8.16
CA TYR A 445 5.43 14.86 8.38
C TYR A 445 5.02 15.21 9.81
N PRO A 446 3.84 15.84 10.00
CA PRO A 446 3.31 16.07 11.33
C PRO A 446 3.14 14.75 12.10
N LYS A 447 3.33 14.81 13.43
CA LYS A 447 3.32 13.62 14.30
C LYS A 447 2.01 12.82 14.22
N TYR A 448 0.88 13.45 13.92
CA TYR A 448 -0.44 12.81 13.84
C TYR A 448 -0.74 12.12 12.50
N VAL A 449 0.08 12.33 11.46
CA VAL A 449 -0.19 11.78 10.11
C VAL A 449 0.29 10.34 10.03
N PHE A 450 -0.47 9.40 10.58
CA PHE A 450 -0.06 8.00 10.67
C PHE A 450 -0.20 7.24 9.35
N SER A 451 -1.36 7.33 8.68
CA SER A 451 -1.68 6.55 7.47
C SER A 451 -0.69 6.77 6.33
N GLU A 452 -0.36 8.03 6.05
CA GLU A 452 0.54 8.43 4.98
C GLU A 452 1.98 7.99 5.32
N LYS A 453 2.39 8.10 6.59
CA LYS A 453 3.71 7.61 7.03
C LYS A 453 3.82 6.10 6.83
N ILE A 454 2.78 5.33 7.18
CA ILE A 454 2.78 3.88 6.98
C ILE A 454 2.83 3.53 5.49
N MET A 455 2.04 4.20 4.65
CA MET A 455 2.06 3.98 3.20
C MET A 455 3.45 4.27 2.61
N LEU A 456 4.06 5.40 2.99
CA LEU A 456 5.40 5.75 2.53
C LEU A 456 6.45 4.75 3.02
N LEU A 457 6.32 4.32 4.26
CA LEU A 457 7.24 3.37 4.88
C LEU A 457 7.21 2.00 4.17
N GLU A 458 6.03 1.55 3.72
CA GLU A 458 5.90 0.30 2.96
C GLU A 458 6.67 0.30 1.64
N GLU A 459 6.87 1.48 1.04
CA GLU A 459 7.70 1.63 -0.15
C GLU A 459 9.17 1.88 0.19
N ILE A 460 9.48 2.64 1.25
CA ILE A 460 10.86 2.89 1.72
C ILE A 460 11.58 1.58 2.07
N VAL A 461 10.89 0.60 2.67
CA VAL A 461 11.51 -0.69 3.02
C VAL A 461 11.91 -1.52 1.80
N LEU A 462 11.45 -1.18 0.58
CA LEU A 462 11.92 -1.83 -0.63
C LEU A 462 13.40 -1.56 -0.89
N PHE A 463 13.95 -0.46 -0.36
CA PHE A 463 15.39 -0.15 -0.38
C PHE A 463 16.23 -1.04 0.55
N LEU A 464 15.64 -2.07 1.16
CA LEU A 464 16.34 -3.10 1.91
C LEU A 464 16.34 -4.44 1.15
N PRO A 465 17.37 -5.29 1.36
CA PRO A 465 17.37 -6.69 0.93
C PRO A 465 16.07 -7.42 1.34
N LYS A 466 15.52 -8.26 0.45
CA LYS A 466 14.20 -8.93 0.64
C LYS A 466 14.07 -9.58 2.02
N ASN A 467 15.10 -10.27 2.49
CA ASN A 467 15.17 -10.98 3.77
C ASN A 467 15.15 -10.07 5.01
N LEU A 468 15.39 -8.77 4.87
CA LEU A 468 15.37 -7.79 5.97
C LEU A 468 14.07 -6.98 6.03
N ARG A 469 13.28 -6.95 4.94
CA ARG A 469 12.14 -6.04 4.80
C ARG A 469 11.08 -6.23 5.88
N GLU A 470 10.75 -7.48 6.23
CA GLU A 470 9.70 -7.77 7.22
C GLU A 470 10.09 -7.28 8.62
N LYS A 471 11.27 -7.67 9.10
CA LYS A 471 11.79 -7.23 10.41
C LYS A 471 11.95 -5.71 10.47
N ALA A 472 12.46 -5.10 9.40
CA ALA A 472 12.63 -3.66 9.34
C ALA A 472 11.28 -2.92 9.34
N MET A 473 10.29 -3.45 8.62
CA MET A 473 8.93 -2.90 8.62
C MET A 473 8.31 -2.94 10.01
N GLU A 474 8.46 -4.04 10.75
CA GLU A 474 7.99 -4.16 12.13
C GLU A 474 8.64 -3.11 13.04
N TYR A 475 9.97 -2.99 12.97
CA TYR A 475 10.71 -1.98 13.72
C TYR A 475 10.24 -0.56 13.39
N PHE A 476 10.19 -0.19 12.12
CA PHE A 476 9.80 1.16 11.71
C PHE A 476 8.34 1.47 12.04
N ARG A 477 7.43 0.49 11.96
CA ARG A 477 6.04 0.66 12.45
C ARG A 477 6.00 0.97 13.93
N CYS A 478 6.85 0.33 14.73
CA CYS A 478 6.97 0.62 16.16
C CYS A 478 7.45 2.06 16.39
N VAL A 479 8.47 2.52 15.66
CA VAL A 479 8.96 3.92 15.72
C VAL A 479 7.85 4.91 15.40
N VAL A 480 7.16 4.75 14.27
CA VAL A 480 6.07 5.64 13.85
C VAL A 480 4.93 5.63 14.88
N ARG A 481 4.58 4.46 15.43
CA ARG A 481 3.54 4.32 16.46
C ARG A 481 3.92 5.03 17.76
N ARG A 482 5.17 4.91 18.21
CA ARG A 482 5.66 5.62 19.41
C ARG A 482 5.56 7.14 19.24
N THR A 483 5.94 7.66 18.06
CA THR A 483 5.82 9.10 17.76
C THR A 483 4.36 9.58 17.83
N VAL A 484 3.43 8.80 17.28
CA VAL A 484 1.99 9.12 17.31
C VAL A 484 1.42 9.02 18.73
N ASN A 485 1.75 7.97 19.47
CA ASN A 485 1.24 7.75 20.83
C ASN A 485 1.69 8.86 21.77
N LYS A 486 2.99 9.23 21.71
CA LYS A 486 3.54 10.36 22.46
C LYS A 486 2.82 11.67 22.14
N TYR A 487 2.39 11.86 20.90
CA TYR A 487 1.63 13.05 20.51
C TYR A 487 0.17 13.00 20.98
N ASN A 488 -0.46 11.84 20.98
CA ASN A 488 -1.85 11.68 21.42
C ASN A 488 -2.00 11.82 22.94
N SER A 489 -0.99 11.40 23.72
CA SER A 489 -0.94 11.63 25.16
C SER A 489 -0.82 13.11 25.53
N GLU A 490 -0.40 13.99 24.60
CA GLU A 490 -0.37 15.45 24.79
C GLU A 490 -1.77 16.11 24.63
N GLY A 491 -2.86 15.31 24.49
CA GLY A 491 -4.26 15.66 24.81
C GLY A 491 -5.01 16.66 23.92
N ILE A 492 -4.34 17.62 23.30
CA ILE A 492 -5.00 18.82 22.73
C ILE A 492 -5.20 18.72 21.20
N HIS A 493 -4.50 17.81 20.53
CA HIS A 493 -4.28 17.95 19.09
C HIS A 493 -5.16 17.14 18.14
N LYS A 494 -5.87 16.10 18.62
CA LYS A 494 -6.74 15.26 17.78
C LYS A 494 -7.91 16.05 17.19
N LYS A 495 -8.59 16.87 18.00
CA LYS A 495 -9.69 17.76 17.56
C LYS A 495 -9.22 18.83 16.56
N ILE A 496 -8.00 19.35 16.71
CA ILE A 496 -7.41 20.33 15.79
C ILE A 496 -7.12 19.67 14.43
N TYR A 497 -6.61 18.44 14.42
CA TYR A 497 -6.35 17.72 13.18
C TYR A 497 -7.63 17.38 12.42
N GLU A 498 -8.65 16.85 13.09
CA GLU A 498 -9.96 16.56 12.47
C GLU A 498 -10.60 17.82 11.88
N THR A 499 -10.44 18.96 12.54
CA THR A 499 -10.91 20.27 12.05
C THR A 499 -10.12 20.75 10.83
N LEU A 500 -8.79 20.59 10.85
CA LEU A 500 -7.91 20.93 9.73
C LEU A 500 -8.15 20.04 8.51
N LEU A 501 -8.43 18.75 8.72
CA LEU A 501 -8.73 17.79 7.66
C LEU A 501 -10.05 18.16 6.95
N LYS A 502 -11.11 18.45 7.71
CA LYS A 502 -12.39 18.96 7.16
C LYS A 502 -12.24 20.27 6.39
N GLN A 503 -11.40 21.19 6.88
CA GLN A 503 -11.09 22.43 6.15
C GLN A 503 -10.23 22.20 4.89
N GLN A 504 -9.41 21.16 4.89
CA GLN A 504 -8.59 20.79 3.73
C GLN A 504 -9.41 20.10 2.64
N GLU A 505 -10.36 19.23 2.99
CA GLU A 505 -11.31 18.62 2.04
C GLU A 505 -12.06 19.71 1.26
N GLN A 506 -12.58 20.73 1.95
CA GLN A 506 -13.24 21.88 1.34
C GLN A 506 -12.32 22.73 0.44
N LYS A 507 -11.00 22.74 0.69
CA LYS A 507 -10.01 23.46 -0.13
C LYS A 507 -9.48 22.61 -1.29
N ALA A 508 -9.40 21.30 -1.13
CA ALA A 508 -9.05 20.36 -2.18
C ALA A 508 -10.14 20.36 -3.27
N GLU A 509 -11.41 20.48 -2.88
CA GLU A 509 -12.54 20.70 -3.79
C GLU A 509 -12.39 22.01 -4.59
N LYS A 510 -11.92 23.10 -3.96
CA LYS A 510 -11.57 24.35 -4.65
C LYS A 510 -10.36 24.22 -5.57
N THR A 511 -9.39 23.37 -5.22
CA THR A 511 -8.18 23.13 -6.01
C THR A 511 -8.48 22.24 -7.22
N GLU A 512 -9.39 21.28 -7.09
CA GLU A 512 -9.93 20.54 -8.24
C GLU A 512 -10.61 21.46 -9.24
N ASN A 513 -11.37 22.44 -8.76
CA ASN A 513 -11.93 23.49 -9.62
C ASN A 513 -10.85 24.36 -10.29
N LEU A 514 -9.67 24.48 -9.69
CA LEU A 514 -8.51 25.17 -10.26
C LEU A 514 -7.78 24.30 -11.30
N ILE A 515 -7.61 23.01 -11.04
CA ILE A 515 -7.01 22.04 -11.97
C ILE A 515 -7.90 21.90 -13.22
N LYS A 516 -9.23 21.81 -13.04
CA LYS A 516 -10.19 21.83 -14.16
C LYS A 516 -10.09 23.12 -14.98
N LYS A 517 -9.82 24.27 -14.36
CA LYS A 517 -9.60 25.56 -15.06
C LYS A 517 -8.27 25.62 -15.81
N LEU A 518 -7.19 25.03 -15.26
CA LEU A 518 -5.89 24.94 -15.93
C LEU A 518 -5.92 23.98 -17.13
N GLN A 519 -6.79 22.97 -17.10
CA GLN A 519 -7.01 22.05 -18.23
C GLN A 519 -7.83 22.65 -19.38
N ALA A 520 -8.53 23.78 -19.16
CA ALA A 520 -9.36 24.43 -20.17
C ALA A 520 -8.60 25.46 -21.04
N THR A 521 -7.30 25.65 -20.82
CA THR A 521 -6.48 26.64 -21.54
C THR A 521 -5.41 25.96 -22.40
N GLU A 522 -5.84 25.23 -23.43
CA GLU A 522 -5.01 24.91 -24.60
C GLU A 522 -5.66 25.57 -25.85
N PRO A 523 -4.91 26.27 -26.72
CA PRO A 523 -5.50 27.02 -27.83
C PRO A 523 -5.94 26.08 -28.96
N GLU A 524 -7.23 26.15 -29.31
CA GLU A 524 -7.79 25.47 -30.48
C GLU A 524 -7.09 25.91 -31.78
N LYS A 525 -6.68 24.91 -32.56
CA LYS A 525 -6.11 25.06 -33.91
C LYS A 525 -7.22 25.51 -34.88
N PRO A 526 -7.01 26.49 -35.78
CA PRO A 526 -8.07 27.02 -36.61
C PRO A 526 -8.46 26.06 -37.76
N THR A 527 -9.73 25.68 -37.80
CA THR A 527 -10.35 24.83 -38.82
C THR A 527 -10.72 25.63 -40.08
N LYS A 528 -10.35 25.11 -41.25
CA LYS A 528 -10.72 25.66 -42.57
C LYS A 528 -12.23 25.51 -42.88
N PRO A 529 -12.81 26.37 -43.73
CA PRO A 529 -14.25 26.41 -44.00
C PRO A 529 -14.71 25.39 -45.05
N LYS A 530 -15.97 24.95 -44.91
CA LYS A 530 -16.67 23.94 -45.72
C LYS A 530 -17.51 24.63 -46.84
N PRO A 531 -17.64 24.05 -48.05
CA PRO A 531 -18.49 24.60 -49.12
C PRO A 531 -19.98 24.20 -48.99
N PRO A 532 -20.90 24.91 -49.66
CA PRO A 532 -22.34 24.78 -49.47
C PRO A 532 -22.97 23.64 -50.29
N VAL A 533 -24.09 23.13 -49.77
CA VAL A 533 -24.99 22.12 -50.34
C VAL A 533 -26.10 22.83 -51.15
N PRO A 534 -26.55 22.30 -52.30
CA PRO A 534 -27.73 22.79 -53.01
C PRO A 534 -29.03 22.04 -52.61
N GLU A 535 -30.13 22.78 -52.77
CA GLU A 535 -31.53 22.51 -52.40
C GLU A 535 -32.17 21.31 -53.12
N GLU A 536 -33.12 20.68 -52.43
CA GLU A 536 -34.12 19.75 -52.97
C GLU A 536 -35.33 20.52 -53.54
N SER A 537 -35.87 20.03 -54.66
CA SER A 537 -37.22 20.32 -55.13
C SER A 537 -37.99 19.03 -55.39
N SER A 538 -39.26 19.06 -55.03
CA SER A 538 -40.29 18.02 -55.09
C SER A 538 -40.74 17.66 -56.51
N ASP A 539 -41.38 16.50 -56.69
CA ASP A 539 -42.78 16.36 -57.15
C ASP A 539 -43.12 14.92 -57.59
N ASP A 540 -44.19 14.40 -56.97
CA ASP A 540 -45.36 13.62 -57.41
C ASP A 540 -45.37 12.50 -58.50
N ASP A 541 -46.34 11.60 -58.25
CA ASP A 541 -47.15 10.76 -59.15
C ASP A 541 -46.86 9.24 -59.32
N ASP A 542 -47.75 8.46 -58.69
CA ASP A 542 -48.21 7.09 -58.98
C ASP A 542 -49.30 7.12 -60.11
N PRO A 543 -49.87 6.01 -60.66
CA PRO A 543 -49.37 4.72 -61.14
C PRO A 543 -49.98 4.40 -62.57
N PRO A 544 -50.44 3.17 -62.93
CA PRO A 544 -49.84 1.98 -63.59
C PRO A 544 -50.49 1.71 -65.01
N PRO A 545 -50.76 0.49 -65.57
CA PRO A 545 -50.22 -0.89 -65.51
C PRO A 545 -49.99 -1.61 -66.91
N ALA A 546 -49.52 -2.87 -66.87
CA ALA A 546 -49.94 -4.05 -67.68
C ALA A 546 -49.24 -4.53 -69.00
N VAL A 547 -48.62 -5.75 -68.91
CA VAL A 547 -48.82 -7.00 -69.73
C VAL A 547 -48.37 -7.00 -71.23
N PRO A 548 -48.06 -8.14 -71.93
CA PRO A 548 -47.12 -9.28 -71.75
C PRO A 548 -46.25 -9.58 -73.02
N GLU A 549 -45.36 -10.59 -73.03
CA GLU A 549 -45.25 -11.60 -74.13
C GLU A 549 -44.22 -12.72 -73.86
N LYS A 550 -44.50 -13.91 -74.41
CA LYS A 550 -43.86 -15.23 -74.18
C LYS A 550 -42.80 -15.57 -75.30
N PRO A 551 -42.42 -16.84 -75.60
CA PRO A 551 -41.39 -17.69 -74.95
C PRO A 551 -40.42 -18.41 -75.95
N LYS A 552 -39.29 -19.01 -75.53
CA LYS A 552 -38.70 -20.21 -76.19
C LYS A 552 -37.98 -21.19 -75.24
N LYS A 553 -38.56 -22.40 -75.16
CA LYS A 553 -38.05 -23.81 -75.04
C LYS A 553 -36.53 -24.04 -74.80
N ALA A 554 -36.02 -25.12 -74.19
CA ALA A 554 -36.50 -26.28 -73.40
C ALA A 554 -35.26 -27.18 -73.10
N LYS A 555 -35.21 -27.91 -71.98
CA LYS A 555 -34.75 -29.33 -71.91
C LYS A 555 -35.04 -29.94 -70.53
N LYS A 556 -35.54 -31.18 -70.55
CA LYS A 556 -36.11 -31.99 -69.44
C LYS A 556 -35.03 -32.69 -68.62
N VAL A 557 -35.24 -32.77 -67.30
CA VAL A 557 -34.76 -33.85 -66.41
C VAL A 557 -35.83 -34.12 -65.31
N PRO A 558 -35.75 -35.19 -64.48
CA PRO A 558 -36.82 -36.14 -64.18
C PRO A 558 -37.83 -35.61 -63.14
N LYS A 559 -39.08 -36.11 -63.21
CA LYS A 559 -40.14 -35.74 -62.25
C LYS A 559 -39.84 -36.33 -60.86
N GLU A 560 -39.42 -35.47 -59.95
CA GLU A 560 -39.50 -35.67 -58.50
C GLU A 560 -40.96 -35.76 -58.02
N PRO A 561 -41.21 -36.39 -56.86
CA PRO A 561 -42.53 -36.46 -56.25
C PRO A 561 -43.02 -35.03 -55.99
N ARG A 562 -44.19 -34.67 -56.53
CA ARG A 562 -44.79 -33.35 -56.29
C ARG A 562 -45.09 -33.22 -54.80
N ALA A 563 -44.27 -32.43 -54.09
CA ALA A 563 -44.55 -32.02 -52.72
C ALA A 563 -45.93 -31.34 -52.67
N CYS A 564 -46.77 -31.79 -51.74
CA CYS A 564 -48.08 -31.20 -51.51
C CYS A 564 -47.89 -29.79 -50.92
N ASN A 565 -48.25 -28.75 -51.67
CA ASN A 565 -48.12 -27.36 -51.22
C ASN A 565 -48.79 -27.11 -49.87
N LYS A 566 -49.95 -27.74 -49.60
CA LYS A 566 -50.62 -27.66 -48.29
C LYS A 566 -49.82 -28.26 -47.14
N CYS A 567 -49.10 -29.36 -47.36
CA CYS A 567 -48.24 -29.95 -46.32
C CYS A 567 -47.01 -29.08 -46.04
N THR A 568 -46.54 -28.35 -47.05
CA THR A 568 -45.38 -27.45 -46.94
C THR A 568 -45.77 -26.18 -46.18
N GLU A 569 -46.92 -25.58 -46.50
CA GLU A 569 -47.48 -24.42 -45.79
C GLU A 569 -47.81 -24.75 -44.33
N ASN A 570 -48.44 -25.91 -44.07
CA ASN A 570 -48.71 -26.36 -42.70
C ASN A 570 -47.42 -26.65 -41.92
N GLY A 571 -46.39 -27.19 -42.59
CA GLY A 571 -45.07 -27.41 -41.97
C GLY A 571 -44.38 -26.11 -41.57
N VAL A 572 -44.43 -25.09 -42.44
CA VAL A 572 -43.89 -23.74 -42.16
C VAL A 572 -44.66 -23.06 -41.03
N ALA A 573 -46.00 -23.13 -41.04
CA ALA A 573 -46.81 -22.58 -39.96
C ALA A 573 -46.51 -23.25 -38.61
N LEU A 574 -46.27 -24.56 -38.59
CA LEU A 574 -45.95 -25.31 -37.39
C LEU A 574 -44.53 -25.03 -36.87
N LEU A 575 -43.56 -24.78 -37.77
CA LEU A 575 -42.21 -24.32 -37.40
C LEU A 575 -42.24 -22.91 -36.79
N ASN A 576 -42.96 -21.98 -37.42
CA ASN A 576 -43.11 -20.61 -36.91
C ASN A 576 -43.79 -20.61 -35.53
N ALA A 577 -44.88 -21.38 -35.35
CA ALA A 577 -45.54 -21.53 -34.07
C ALA A 577 -44.61 -22.11 -32.98
N ARG A 578 -43.70 -23.02 -33.35
CA ARG A 578 -42.72 -23.61 -32.41
C ARG A 578 -41.63 -22.61 -32.02
N GLU A 579 -41.19 -21.75 -32.94
CA GLU A 579 -40.25 -20.67 -32.64
C GLU A 579 -40.86 -19.61 -31.73
N ASP A 580 -42.11 -19.25 -31.98
CA ASP A 580 -42.82 -18.27 -31.15
C ASP A 580 -43.07 -18.80 -29.73
N LEU A 581 -43.41 -20.09 -29.58
CA LEU A 581 -43.48 -20.74 -28.28
C LEU A 581 -42.15 -20.68 -27.51
N LYS A 582 -41.01 -20.91 -28.18
CA LYS A 582 -39.69 -20.80 -27.55
C LYS A 582 -39.37 -19.36 -27.11
N LYS A 583 -39.73 -18.36 -27.91
CA LYS A 583 -39.54 -16.94 -27.54
C LYS A 583 -40.37 -16.58 -26.30
N VAL A 584 -41.61 -17.05 -26.23
CA VAL A 584 -42.49 -16.85 -25.07
C VAL A 584 -41.92 -17.53 -23.83
N GLU A 585 -41.41 -18.76 -23.95
CA GLU A 585 -40.82 -19.50 -22.82
C GLU A 585 -39.55 -18.81 -22.28
N ILE A 586 -38.68 -18.31 -23.17
CA ILE A 586 -37.49 -17.54 -22.78
C ILE A 586 -37.88 -16.25 -22.07
N THR A 587 -38.91 -15.56 -22.57
CA THR A 587 -39.43 -14.32 -21.97
C THR A 587 -40.04 -14.59 -20.59
N ALA A 588 -40.78 -15.69 -20.43
CA ALA A 588 -41.33 -16.11 -19.15
C ALA A 588 -40.23 -16.42 -18.12
N LYS A 589 -39.20 -17.18 -18.50
CA LYS A 589 -38.05 -17.48 -17.63
C LYS A 589 -37.24 -16.23 -17.25
N SER A 590 -37.12 -15.27 -18.16
CA SER A 590 -36.48 -13.98 -17.90
C SER A 590 -37.27 -13.16 -16.89
N ASN A 591 -38.59 -13.08 -17.05
CA ASN A 591 -39.48 -12.36 -16.15
C ASN A 591 -39.53 -13.00 -14.75
N GLU A 592 -39.52 -14.33 -14.66
CA GLU A 592 -39.44 -15.05 -13.39
C GLU A 592 -38.14 -14.72 -12.63
N LYS A 593 -36.99 -14.71 -13.34
CA LYS A 593 -35.70 -14.31 -12.75
C LYS A 593 -35.70 -12.85 -12.30
N ARG A 594 -36.37 -11.95 -13.05
CA ARG A 594 -36.50 -10.54 -12.68
C ARG A 594 -37.37 -10.35 -11.44
N ALA A 595 -38.49 -11.07 -11.35
CA ALA A 595 -39.37 -11.07 -10.18
C ALA A 595 -38.62 -11.54 -8.92
N LYS A 596 -37.89 -12.66 -9.01
CA LYS A 596 -37.06 -13.17 -7.90
C LYS A 596 -35.95 -12.21 -7.45
N ARG A 597 -35.41 -11.41 -8.36
CA ARG A 597 -34.42 -10.37 -8.02
C ARG A 597 -35.06 -9.15 -7.36
N ALA A 598 -36.25 -8.76 -7.81
CA ALA A 598 -37.01 -7.66 -7.21
C ALA A 598 -37.41 -8.00 -5.77
N GLU A 599 -37.91 -9.21 -5.52
CA GLU A 599 -38.27 -9.69 -4.18
C GLU A 599 -37.06 -9.69 -3.23
N LYS A 600 -35.89 -10.16 -3.70
CA LYS A 600 -34.65 -10.09 -2.91
C LYS A 600 -34.20 -8.65 -2.64
N ALA A 601 -34.39 -7.75 -3.59
CA ALA A 601 -34.05 -6.34 -3.41
C ALA A 601 -34.97 -5.68 -2.38
N GLU A 602 -36.28 -6.00 -2.37
CA GLU A 602 -37.22 -5.54 -1.35
C GLU A 602 -36.87 -6.07 0.04
N GLN A 603 -36.50 -7.35 0.17
CA GLN A 603 -36.04 -7.92 1.44
C GLN A 603 -34.77 -7.22 1.97
N ILE A 604 -33.81 -6.92 1.10
CA ILE A 604 -32.61 -6.17 1.48
C ILE A 604 -32.99 -4.74 1.91
N LEU A 605 -33.86 -4.07 1.15
CA LEU A 605 -34.27 -2.70 1.44
C LEU A 605 -34.98 -2.58 2.79
N GLU A 606 -35.85 -3.55 3.12
CA GLU A 606 -36.52 -3.61 4.42
C GLU A 606 -35.53 -3.89 5.57
N SER A 607 -34.58 -4.80 5.37
CA SER A 607 -33.51 -5.06 6.34
C SER A 607 -32.65 -3.81 6.58
N THR A 608 -32.32 -3.08 5.52
CA THR A 608 -31.48 -1.88 5.62
C THR A 608 -32.23 -0.76 6.33
N LYS A 609 -33.54 -0.64 6.09
CA LYS A 609 -34.40 0.34 6.77
C LYS A 609 -34.44 0.09 8.28
N LEU A 610 -34.57 -1.15 8.71
CA LEU A 610 -34.52 -1.51 10.14
C LEU A 610 -33.16 -1.19 10.78
N GLU A 611 -32.07 -1.38 10.05
CA GLU A 611 -30.72 -1.03 10.53
C GLU A 611 -30.54 0.49 10.67
N VAL A 612 -31.06 1.28 9.72
CA VAL A 612 -31.06 2.74 9.80
C VAL A 612 -31.89 3.23 11.00
N GLU A 613 -33.08 2.69 11.22
CA GLU A 613 -33.91 3.06 12.40
C GLU A 613 -33.21 2.71 13.73
N ALA A 614 -32.48 1.58 13.78
CA ALA A 614 -31.70 1.21 14.97
C ALA A 614 -30.54 2.20 15.22
N LEU A 615 -29.81 2.59 14.17
CA LEU A 615 -28.72 3.56 14.26
C LEU A 615 -29.21 4.97 14.62
N GLU A 616 -30.36 5.39 14.09
CA GLU A 616 -30.98 6.67 14.45
C GLU A 616 -31.32 6.73 15.95
N LYS A 617 -31.80 5.62 16.51
CA LYS A 617 -32.06 5.52 17.95
C LYS A 617 -30.77 5.58 18.76
N GLU A 618 -29.71 4.90 18.34
CA GLU A 618 -28.40 4.94 19.00
C GLU A 618 -27.78 6.35 18.97
N ILE A 619 -27.92 7.07 17.85
CA ILE A 619 -27.47 8.47 17.74
C ILE A 619 -28.21 9.37 18.73
N GLU A 620 -29.52 9.16 18.91
CA GLU A 620 -30.30 9.97 19.85
C GLU A 620 -29.95 9.65 21.30
N ASP A 621 -29.74 8.38 21.65
CA ASP A 621 -29.26 7.98 22.98
C ASP A 621 -27.87 8.61 23.28
N LEU A 622 -26.94 8.58 22.31
CA LEU A 622 -25.64 9.21 22.45
C LEU A 622 -25.71 10.74 22.60
N ARG A 623 -26.67 11.40 21.95
CA ARG A 623 -26.90 12.86 22.12
C ARG A 623 -27.40 13.20 23.51
N VAL A 624 -28.25 12.35 24.09
CA VAL A 624 -28.73 12.50 25.46
C VAL A 624 -27.56 12.35 26.44
N ASP A 625 -26.69 11.37 26.23
CA ASP A 625 -25.54 11.15 27.11
C ASP A 625 -24.49 12.27 26.99
N LEU A 626 -24.25 12.81 25.78
CA LEU A 626 -23.40 13.98 25.61
C LEU A 626 -23.89 15.20 26.41
N LYS A 627 -25.21 15.44 26.45
CA LYS A 627 -25.78 16.52 27.27
C LYS A 627 -25.55 16.29 28.76
N LYS A 628 -25.69 15.05 29.24
CA LYS A 628 -25.40 14.71 30.65
C LYS A 628 -23.93 14.94 30.99
N PHE A 629 -23.02 14.63 30.06
CA PHE A 629 -21.59 14.89 30.25
C PHE A 629 -21.29 16.39 30.32
N ASP A 630 -21.88 17.21 29.45
CA ASP A 630 -21.72 18.66 29.51
C ASP A 630 -22.23 19.24 30.86
N GLU A 631 -23.38 18.74 31.35
CA GLU A 631 -23.92 19.13 32.66
C GLU A 631 -23.00 18.70 33.83
N GLN A 632 -22.41 17.49 33.77
CA GLN A 632 -21.44 17.03 34.76
C GLN A 632 -20.14 17.83 34.74
N GLU A 633 -19.67 18.24 33.56
CA GLU A 633 -18.46 19.06 33.41
C GLU A 633 -18.66 20.43 34.07
N GLU A 634 -19.81 21.07 33.87
CA GLU A 634 -20.13 22.35 34.50
C GLU A 634 -20.27 22.23 36.03
N LEU A 635 -20.83 21.12 36.54
CA LEU A 635 -20.85 20.83 37.97
C LEU A 635 -19.44 20.63 38.55
N ALA A 636 -18.57 19.91 37.83
CA ALA A 636 -17.18 19.70 38.22
C ALA A 636 -16.39 21.01 38.24
N LYS A 637 -16.58 21.90 37.25
CA LYS A 637 -15.97 23.23 37.22
C LYS A 637 -16.41 24.09 38.42
N ALA A 638 -17.71 24.05 38.75
CA ALA A 638 -18.23 24.77 39.92
C ALA A 638 -17.65 24.22 41.23
N SER A 639 -17.55 22.89 41.36
CA SER A 639 -16.94 22.23 42.52
C SER A 639 -15.45 22.57 42.66
N ASN A 640 -14.67 22.50 41.57
CA ASN A 640 -13.26 22.85 41.55
C ASN A 640 -13.03 24.33 41.93
N THR A 641 -13.93 25.23 41.52
CA THR A 641 -13.85 26.65 41.92
C THR A 641 -14.05 26.85 43.43
N ASN A 642 -14.83 25.99 44.09
CA ASN A 642 -15.00 26.04 45.55
C ASN A 642 -13.80 25.41 46.26
N ILE A 643 -13.28 24.28 45.77
CA ILE A 643 -12.08 23.62 46.31
C ILE A 643 -10.88 24.57 46.26
N LEU A 644 -10.70 25.32 45.17
CA LEU A 644 -9.62 26.32 45.07
C LEU A 644 -9.71 27.43 46.13
N LYS A 645 -10.93 27.83 46.53
CA LYS A 645 -11.12 28.80 47.62
C LYS A 645 -10.80 28.18 48.98
N ASP A 646 -11.11 26.91 49.18
CA ASP A 646 -10.80 26.19 50.41
C ASP A 646 -9.29 25.94 50.55
N ILE A 647 -8.60 25.65 49.44
CA ILE A 647 -7.13 25.55 49.39
C ILE A 647 -6.50 26.90 49.73
N GLU A 648 -6.95 28.02 49.15
CA GLU A 648 -6.42 29.36 49.48
C GLU A 648 -6.63 29.70 50.98
N HIS A 649 -7.72 29.22 51.57
CA HIS A 649 -8.01 29.39 52.99
C HIS A 649 -7.13 28.49 53.88
N LEU A 650 -6.85 27.25 53.46
CA LEU A 650 -5.97 26.32 54.17
C LEU A 650 -4.49 26.72 54.08
N GLU A 651 -4.03 27.21 52.92
CA GLU A 651 -2.68 27.74 52.74
C GLU A 651 -2.39 28.91 53.69
N ARG A 652 -3.38 29.80 53.92
CA ARG A 652 -3.28 30.86 54.95
C ARG A 652 -3.22 30.32 56.39
N GLN A 653 -3.80 29.15 56.66
CA GLN A 653 -3.72 28.53 57.99
C GLN A 653 -2.38 27.82 58.21
N ILE A 654 -1.81 27.24 57.16
CA ILE A 654 -0.52 26.51 57.21
C ILE A 654 0.66 27.49 57.37
N GLU A 655 0.60 28.70 56.81
CA GLU A 655 1.63 29.74 57.03
C GLU A 655 1.77 30.17 58.50
N LEU A 656 0.80 29.84 59.37
CA LEU A 656 0.81 30.20 60.79
C LEU A 656 1.25 29.08 61.74
N SER A 657 1.48 27.84 61.28
CA SER A 657 1.82 26.72 62.16
C SER A 657 2.86 25.77 61.57
N THR A 658 4.14 25.99 61.86
CA THR A 658 5.23 25.05 61.56
C THR A 658 5.87 24.51 62.84
N VAL A 659 5.70 23.21 63.11
CA VAL A 659 6.58 22.38 63.97
C VAL A 659 6.64 20.96 63.34
N PRO A 660 7.81 20.27 63.30
CA PRO A 660 7.97 18.99 62.60
C PRO A 660 7.90 17.76 63.53
N SER A 661 7.36 16.63 63.06
CA SER A 661 7.56 15.30 63.69
C SER A 661 7.16 14.10 62.82
N GLU A 662 8.16 13.25 62.56
CA GLU A 662 8.26 11.77 62.46
C GLU A 662 7.04 10.88 62.09
N GLY A 663 7.26 9.97 61.13
CA GLY A 663 6.34 8.91 60.68
C GLY A 663 6.27 7.65 61.56
N PRO A 664 5.56 6.58 61.11
CA PRO A 664 6.29 5.33 60.83
C PRO A 664 5.76 4.50 59.64
N SER A 665 6.71 3.77 59.02
CA SER A 665 6.52 2.79 57.97
C SER A 665 6.07 1.43 58.52
N THR A 666 5.10 0.79 57.84
CA THR A 666 4.89 -0.67 57.91
C THR A 666 4.54 -1.16 56.50
N TYR A 667 5.47 -1.83 55.83
CA TYR A 667 5.25 -2.44 54.51
C TYR A 667 4.30 -3.65 54.65
N HIS A 668 3.06 -3.48 54.20
CA HIS A 668 2.13 -4.59 53.95
C HIS A 668 2.50 -5.26 52.62
N VAL A 669 2.65 -6.59 52.63
CA VAL A 669 2.85 -7.40 51.42
C VAL A 669 1.47 -7.60 50.76
N PRO A 670 1.26 -7.20 49.48
CA PRO A 670 -0.02 -7.41 48.81
C PRO A 670 -0.34 -8.91 48.69
N PHE A 671 -1.55 -9.29 49.04
CA PHE A 671 -2.08 -10.61 48.77
C PHE A 671 -2.26 -10.78 47.25
N VAL A 672 -1.55 -11.74 46.65
CA VAL A 672 -1.75 -12.08 45.22
C VAL A 672 -2.76 -13.22 45.15
N PRO A 673 -3.96 -13.02 44.56
CA PRO A 673 -4.91 -14.10 44.37
C PRO A 673 -4.35 -15.15 43.40
N SER A 674 -4.01 -16.33 43.89
CA SER A 674 -3.67 -17.48 43.06
C SER A 674 -4.91 -18.03 42.34
N LEU A 675 -4.71 -18.66 41.17
CA LEU A 675 -5.76 -19.38 40.44
C LEU A 675 -6.57 -20.30 41.37
N PRO A 676 -7.85 -20.57 41.06
CA PRO A 676 -8.67 -21.46 41.88
C PRO A 676 -8.06 -22.87 41.92
N THR A 677 -7.41 -23.19 43.04
CA THR A 677 -6.82 -24.49 43.32
C THR A 677 -7.55 -25.13 44.48
N THR A 678 -7.95 -26.39 44.30
CA THR A 678 -8.51 -27.25 45.34
C THR A 678 -7.79 -28.59 45.28
N ASP A 679 -7.55 -29.20 46.43
CA ASP A 679 -6.92 -30.52 46.52
C ASP A 679 -7.88 -31.65 46.12
N ASP A 680 -9.16 -31.32 45.90
CA ASP A 680 -10.21 -32.23 45.44
C ASP A 680 -10.32 -32.18 43.89
N PRO A 681 -9.85 -33.23 43.17
CA PRO A 681 -9.83 -33.26 41.72
C PRO A 681 -11.23 -33.27 41.08
N GLU A 682 -12.25 -33.77 41.77
CA GLU A 682 -13.62 -33.80 41.27
C GLU A 682 -14.25 -32.40 41.33
N LEU A 683 -13.93 -31.65 42.39
CA LEU A 683 -14.36 -30.26 42.55
C LEU A 683 -13.69 -29.32 41.55
N ALA A 684 -12.41 -29.53 41.24
CA ALA A 684 -11.64 -28.76 40.25
C ALA A 684 -12.16 -28.94 38.81
N GLN A 685 -12.85 -30.05 38.53
CA GLN A 685 -13.48 -30.33 37.24
C GLN A 685 -14.94 -29.86 37.16
N ASN A 686 -15.53 -29.41 38.26
CA ASN A 686 -16.91 -28.93 38.30
C ASN A 686 -17.01 -27.49 37.77
N PRO A 687 -17.68 -27.24 36.62
CA PRO A 687 -17.80 -25.91 36.04
C PRO A 687 -18.51 -24.89 36.93
N GLU A 688 -19.47 -25.31 37.75
CA GLU A 688 -20.18 -24.42 38.67
C GLU A 688 -19.29 -23.95 39.81
N TRP A 689 -18.47 -24.85 40.36
CA TRP A 689 -17.51 -24.50 41.41
C TRP A 689 -16.43 -23.56 40.88
N VAL A 690 -15.86 -23.85 39.70
CA VAL A 690 -14.86 -22.99 39.06
C VAL A 690 -15.44 -21.61 38.74
N LEU A 691 -16.67 -21.55 38.22
CA LEU A 691 -17.39 -20.29 37.97
C LEU A 691 -17.53 -19.45 39.24
N GLU A 692 -17.87 -20.08 40.38
CA GLU A 692 -18.01 -19.38 41.65
C GLU A 692 -16.66 -18.84 42.16
N GLN A 693 -15.56 -19.55 41.93
CA GLN A 693 -14.24 -19.01 42.27
C GLN A 693 -13.86 -17.80 41.42
N TRP A 694 -14.12 -17.81 40.11
CA TRP A 694 -13.86 -16.63 39.26
C TRP A 694 -14.73 -15.42 39.66
N ARG A 695 -15.98 -15.65 40.08
CA ARG A 695 -16.84 -14.59 40.64
C ARG A 695 -16.30 -14.05 41.96
N LYS A 696 -15.82 -14.94 42.82
CA LYS A 696 -15.16 -14.56 44.07
C LYS A 696 -13.93 -13.70 43.78
N MET A 697 -13.05 -14.11 42.87
CA MET A 697 -11.87 -13.31 42.47
C MET A 697 -12.24 -11.93 41.93
N LYS A 698 -13.34 -11.81 41.17
CA LYS A 698 -13.87 -10.51 40.74
C LYS A 698 -14.30 -9.65 41.93
N SER A 699 -15.11 -10.21 42.84
CA SER A 699 -15.58 -9.50 44.02
C SER A 699 -14.44 -9.14 45.00
N ASP A 700 -13.42 -9.99 45.10
CA ASP A 700 -12.28 -9.77 46.00
C ASP A 700 -11.42 -8.62 45.45
N PHE A 701 -11.17 -8.58 44.13
CA PHE A 701 -10.45 -7.47 43.49
C PHE A 701 -11.17 -6.12 43.62
N GLU A 702 -12.50 -6.10 43.44
CA GLU A 702 -13.31 -4.87 43.57
C GLU A 702 -13.35 -4.32 45.01
N LYS A 703 -12.96 -5.14 46.00
CA LYS A 703 -12.93 -4.78 47.43
C LYS A 703 -11.52 -4.81 48.01
N ASP A 704 -10.49 -4.90 47.16
CA ASP A 704 -9.12 -4.97 47.64
C ASP A 704 -8.67 -3.58 48.12
N ASP A 705 -8.56 -3.44 49.44
CA ASP A 705 -8.10 -2.23 50.10
C ASP A 705 -6.72 -1.81 49.60
N VAL A 706 -5.83 -2.74 49.22
CA VAL A 706 -4.49 -2.42 48.72
C VAL A 706 -4.55 -1.75 47.34
N VAL A 707 -5.43 -2.22 46.45
CA VAL A 707 -5.60 -1.63 45.11
C VAL A 707 -6.21 -0.23 45.24
N GLN A 708 -7.12 -0.05 46.20
CA GLN A 708 -7.74 1.23 46.48
C GLN A 708 -6.74 2.21 47.13
N GLU A 709 -5.95 1.77 48.10
CA GLU A 709 -4.87 2.54 48.73
C GLU A 709 -3.81 2.96 47.70
N GLU A 710 -3.39 2.06 46.81
CA GLU A 710 -2.44 2.37 45.74
C GLU A 710 -2.98 3.44 44.77
N LYS A 711 -4.26 3.35 44.42
CA LYS A 711 -4.91 4.39 43.62
C LYS A 711 -4.95 5.73 44.35
N GLU A 712 -5.32 5.73 45.62
CA GLU A 712 -5.39 6.93 46.46
C GLU A 712 -4.01 7.59 46.66
N MET A 713 -2.93 6.81 46.69
CA MET A 713 -1.56 7.33 46.71
C MET A 713 -1.24 8.13 45.44
N ILE A 714 -1.61 7.64 44.26
CA ILE A 714 -1.41 8.38 43.00
C ILE A 714 -2.22 9.67 42.98
N GLU A 715 -3.50 9.60 43.37
CA GLU A 715 -4.39 10.75 43.41
C GLU A 715 -3.92 11.80 44.43
N SER A 716 -3.39 11.35 45.58
CA SER A 716 -2.80 12.23 46.59
C SER A 716 -1.56 12.95 46.08
N LEU A 717 -0.67 12.26 45.35
CA LEU A 717 0.52 12.89 44.77
C LEU A 717 0.15 13.94 43.71
N LEU A 718 -0.86 13.65 42.88
CA LEU A 718 -1.41 14.59 41.90
C LEU A 718 -2.02 15.83 42.57
N ALA A 719 -2.68 15.66 43.71
CA ALA A 719 -3.26 16.76 44.45
C ALA A 719 -2.19 17.70 45.04
N ILE A 720 -1.06 17.16 45.50
CA ILE A 720 0.01 17.92 46.17
C ILE A 720 1.00 18.54 45.18
N CYS A 721 1.28 17.86 44.05
CA CYS A 721 2.40 18.22 43.16
C CYS A 721 2.04 19.16 42.00
N GLN A 722 0.92 19.89 42.07
CA GLN A 722 0.39 20.72 40.97
C GLN A 722 1.39 21.77 40.41
N GLN A 723 2.44 22.10 41.16
CA GLN A 723 3.47 23.05 40.74
C GLN A 723 4.72 22.38 40.14
N ASP A 724 4.94 21.08 40.38
CA ASP A 724 6.03 20.32 39.77
C ASP A 724 5.53 19.52 38.56
N LEU A 725 5.84 20.05 37.38
CA LEU A 725 5.43 19.47 36.10
C LEU A 725 5.98 18.05 35.90
N HIS A 726 7.17 17.74 36.41
CA HIS A 726 7.78 16.43 36.22
C HIS A 726 7.07 15.37 37.06
N VAL A 727 6.78 15.69 38.31
CA VAL A 727 6.10 14.77 39.25
C VAL A 727 4.63 14.60 38.90
N THR A 728 3.98 15.68 38.44
CA THR A 728 2.61 15.59 37.90
C THR A 728 2.55 14.66 36.69
N GLN A 729 3.50 14.79 35.74
CA GLN A 729 3.56 13.90 34.57
C GLN A 729 3.84 12.44 34.94
N LEU A 730 4.68 12.20 35.93
CA LEU A 730 4.95 10.85 36.46
C LEU A 730 3.68 10.26 37.09
N ALA A 731 3.00 11.00 37.94
CA ALA A 731 1.79 10.54 38.62
C ALA A 731 0.61 10.34 37.66
N ASP A 732 0.45 11.21 36.64
CA ASP A 732 -0.54 11.02 35.57
C ASP A 732 -0.27 9.75 34.76
N TYR A 733 1.00 9.52 34.44
CA TYR A 733 1.42 8.31 33.73
C TYR A 733 1.18 7.05 34.58
N GLU A 734 1.50 7.10 35.87
CA GLU A 734 1.28 6.00 36.80
C GLU A 734 -0.21 5.69 36.95
N LEU A 735 -1.06 6.71 37.11
CA LEU A 735 -2.51 6.55 37.20
C LEU A 735 -3.06 5.85 35.96
N PHE A 736 -2.64 6.31 34.78
CA PHE A 736 -3.04 5.73 33.51
C PHE A 736 -2.61 4.26 33.40
N GLN A 737 -1.37 3.94 33.75
CA GLN A 737 -0.86 2.57 33.73
C GLN A 737 -1.63 1.69 34.72
N PHE A 738 -1.81 2.15 35.96
CA PHE A 738 -2.48 1.43 37.03
C PHE A 738 -3.93 1.09 36.63
N GLU A 739 -4.69 2.07 36.14
CA GLU A 739 -6.05 1.87 35.65
C GLU A 739 -6.13 0.92 34.46
N ALA A 740 -5.16 1.01 33.53
CA ALA A 740 -5.10 0.11 32.38
C ALA A 740 -4.85 -1.34 32.82
N THR A 741 -3.92 -1.58 33.75
CA THR A 741 -3.65 -2.92 34.30
C THR A 741 -4.84 -3.47 35.08
N SER A 742 -5.50 -2.64 35.91
CA SER A 742 -6.72 -3.04 36.64
C SER A 742 -7.84 -3.44 35.69
N ARG A 743 -8.04 -2.69 34.60
CA ARG A 743 -9.04 -3.02 33.58
C ARG A 743 -8.73 -4.33 32.86
N ILE A 744 -7.48 -4.57 32.47
CA ILE A 744 -7.07 -5.80 31.79
C ILE A 744 -7.24 -7.01 32.72
N TYR A 745 -6.90 -6.86 34.01
CA TYR A 745 -7.07 -7.90 35.01
C TYR A 745 -8.55 -8.31 35.16
N LEU A 746 -9.43 -7.33 35.36
CA LEU A 746 -10.88 -7.56 35.45
C LEU A 746 -11.45 -8.14 34.14
N GLN A 747 -11.02 -7.65 32.99
CA GLN A 747 -11.51 -8.13 31.69
C GLN A 747 -11.17 -9.61 31.46
N ASN A 748 -9.98 -10.07 31.85
CA ASN A 748 -9.62 -11.48 31.75
C ASN A 748 -10.50 -12.36 32.66
N ILE A 749 -10.80 -11.88 33.88
CA ILE A 749 -11.73 -12.56 34.79
C ILE A 749 -13.13 -12.64 34.17
N GLU A 750 -13.66 -11.54 33.64
CA GLU A 750 -14.99 -11.49 33.02
C GLU A 750 -15.12 -12.39 31.78
N LEU A 751 -14.10 -12.42 30.93
CA LEU A 751 -14.08 -13.29 29.75
C LEU A 751 -14.08 -14.78 30.14
N ASN A 752 -13.38 -15.13 31.21
CA ASN A 752 -13.35 -16.47 31.76
C ASN A 752 -14.70 -16.86 32.38
N ILE A 753 -15.34 -15.97 33.15
CA ILE A 753 -16.71 -16.13 33.67
C ILE A 753 -17.69 -16.35 32.51
N LEU A 754 -17.67 -15.47 31.51
CA LEU A 754 -18.55 -15.53 30.33
C LEU A 754 -18.36 -16.83 29.55
N LYS A 755 -17.12 -17.31 29.41
CA LYS A 755 -16.83 -18.58 28.74
C LYS A 755 -17.50 -19.74 29.46
N ILE A 756 -17.28 -19.86 30.78
CA ILE A 756 -17.86 -20.96 31.56
C ILE A 756 -19.40 -20.87 31.53
N GLN A 757 -19.98 -19.68 31.70
CA GLN A 757 -21.43 -19.49 31.66
C GLN A 757 -22.06 -19.87 30.32
N LYS A 758 -21.39 -19.57 29.20
CA LYS A 758 -21.93 -19.84 27.86
C LYS A 758 -21.70 -21.26 27.37
N THR A 759 -20.61 -21.88 27.78
CA THR A 759 -20.14 -23.12 27.16
C THR A 759 -20.09 -24.30 28.13
N GLY A 760 -20.12 -24.05 29.44
CA GLY A 760 -19.84 -25.06 30.47
C GLY A 760 -18.41 -25.60 30.42
N ASP A 761 -17.55 -25.06 29.54
CA ASP A 761 -16.19 -25.54 29.31
C ASP A 761 -15.18 -24.75 30.13
N ILE A 762 -14.45 -25.48 30.98
CA ILE A 762 -13.35 -24.98 31.83
C ILE A 762 -11.96 -25.24 31.23
N SER A 763 -11.87 -25.85 30.05
CA SER A 763 -10.60 -26.03 29.34
C SER A 763 -10.12 -24.71 28.74
N ASN A 764 -8.83 -24.56 28.45
CA ASN A 764 -8.26 -23.42 27.71
C ASN A 764 -8.74 -22.04 28.22
N MET A 765 -8.78 -21.87 29.55
CA MET A 765 -9.08 -20.60 30.19
C MET A 765 -7.94 -19.61 29.95
N ARG A 766 -8.26 -18.32 29.88
CA ARG A 766 -7.21 -17.30 29.74
C ARG A 766 -6.39 -17.23 31.03
N PRO A 767 -5.06 -17.10 30.94
CA PRO A 767 -4.24 -16.83 32.11
C PRO A 767 -4.64 -15.48 32.73
N LEU A 768 -4.53 -15.37 34.05
CA LEU A 768 -4.71 -14.10 34.75
C LEU A 768 -3.67 -13.09 34.26
N ALA A 769 -4.11 -11.84 34.08
CA ALA A 769 -3.17 -10.76 33.83
C ALA A 769 -2.34 -10.48 35.09
N LYS A 770 -1.25 -9.73 34.93
CA LYS A 770 -0.47 -9.23 36.07
C LYS A 770 -1.37 -8.39 36.99
N TYR A 771 -1.25 -8.61 38.30
CA TYR A 771 -1.94 -7.78 39.30
C TYR A 771 -1.47 -6.32 39.17
N PRO A 772 -2.38 -5.33 39.22
CA PRO A 772 -1.98 -3.93 39.23
C PRO A 772 -1.07 -3.67 40.43
N SER A 773 -0.04 -2.86 40.20
CA SER A 773 0.96 -2.47 41.21
C SER A 773 1.65 -1.21 40.73
N LEU A 774 2.02 -0.35 41.69
CA LEU A 774 2.74 0.88 41.40
C LEU A 774 4.20 0.61 41.01
N SER A 775 4.72 1.42 40.11
CA SER A 775 6.12 1.37 39.69
C SER A 775 7.08 1.78 40.80
N THR A 776 8.28 1.23 40.78
CA THR A 776 9.34 1.60 41.73
C THR A 776 9.72 3.08 41.60
N GLU A 777 9.63 3.64 40.39
CA GLU A 777 9.89 5.05 40.13
C GLU A 777 8.86 5.95 40.82
N PHE A 778 7.57 5.58 40.73
CA PHE A 778 6.50 6.27 41.45
C PHE A 778 6.73 6.23 42.97
N TRP A 779 7.08 5.07 43.54
CA TRP A 779 7.36 4.93 44.97
C TRP A 779 8.50 5.83 45.46
N VAL A 780 9.58 5.93 44.68
CA VAL A 780 10.73 6.80 44.99
C VAL A 780 10.33 8.27 45.00
N GLU A 781 9.50 8.69 44.06
CA GLU A 781 9.06 10.08 43.99
C GLU A 781 8.02 10.40 45.06
N TYR A 782 7.04 9.51 45.26
CA TYR A 782 6.02 9.61 46.30
C TYR A 782 6.63 9.79 47.70
N GLY A 783 7.67 8.99 48.04
CA GLY A 783 8.36 9.09 49.33
C GLY A 783 9.00 10.46 49.58
N LYS A 784 9.50 11.14 48.54
CA LYS A 784 10.07 12.49 48.67
C LYS A 784 9.04 13.54 49.07
N TYR A 785 7.79 13.38 48.63
CA TYR A 785 6.72 14.34 48.89
C TYR A 785 5.94 14.03 50.17
N MET A 786 5.83 12.75 50.54
CA MET A 786 5.11 12.32 51.75
C MET A 786 6.01 12.16 52.98
N GLY A 787 7.34 12.33 52.83
CA GLY A 787 8.29 12.26 53.94
C GLY A 787 8.47 10.85 54.51
N CYS A 788 8.32 9.82 53.66
CA CYS A 788 8.39 8.40 54.02
C CYS A 788 9.77 7.80 53.80
#